data_AF-A0A7G3ZIR4-F1
#
_entry.id   AF-A0A7G3ZIR4-F1
#
_cell.length_a   1.000
_cell.length_b   1.000
_cell.length_c   1.000
_cell.angle_alpha   90.00
_cell.angle_beta   90.00
_cell.angle_gamma   90.00
#
_symmetry.space_group_name_H-M   'P 1'
#
loop_
_entity.id
_entity.type
_entity.pdbx_description
1 polymer ?
#
loop_
_entity_poly.entity_id
_entity_poly.type
_entity_poly.pdbx_seq_one_letter_code
_entity_poly.pdbx_strand_id
1 'polypeptide(L)'
;MSEQAGKKSTVRKDDVVELAQGPFREYQPVDTYWSNEVGKVKLLDAILSLTIAVSFGLFMIKSQPGGFTRDISEREQEIVDALEYFQLGKFDLNILPSLGIQLLSLFPLQIEVLRKISVGVASLTLSFLFLTLRRVNTSFPFAISGAIALGSLPIFQIEAASVSIYVIQWFFLSMASYLWQSAKCSRHFTKAWFSNLLLLAVTLGLGASTRYIGLLTWVWVSIVSMKEFWNVLGDTTLTSRYLTKYVAVKVIILGIIPFAVFMSSLSLQMLSWTHDTPELSQYMSPNFKAYLRGPFEHPEYLYYGSVITLRHHESLGGYLHSHNHTYPSGSGEQQVSLTQQEEDYNNKWCIEPPRPHSDENGSLRKVNDFGKVRLRHCATGKLLRASSAKPPVSEQEYNSEISCTGDADYVGNSDELWTVVSVGDPLHSALRPLKSLVKFLNEGQGCTMLAHDTRLPNWGFHQQEVLCLRSPTESRTLFEIETEQLNATDKIEYRTFTGDARKVIGFVKLLVELVQRQYKWNYYENKFKKHSEPTVEKWPFQLFQQKYVTHIWISSVLYPLCFVIYQAVQMLPWRRPAIRKASKTLNTIIHVDFAVECLLGWFLHYRPFVASPHADQKMSSYVSSLFFGQLLVWKAVDSWCKTRLLYGALICIYIAYILHG
;
A
#
# COMPACT_ATOMS: atom_id res chain seq x y z
N MET A 1 -55.20 8.68 48.37
CA MET A 1 -54.50 7.58 47.65
C MET A 1 -54.08 8.09 46.29
N SER A 2 -52.77 8.12 46.02
CA SER A 2 -52.10 8.24 44.71
C SER A 2 -50.89 9.17 44.83
N GLU A 3 -49.85 8.63 45.47
CA GLU A 3 -48.52 9.19 45.59
C GLU A 3 -47.76 8.94 44.28
N GLN A 4 -47.59 9.97 43.45
CA GLN A 4 -46.69 9.90 42.28
C GLN A 4 -45.25 10.05 42.75
N ALA A 5 -44.62 8.91 43.04
CA ALA A 5 -43.19 8.81 43.29
C ALA A 5 -42.40 9.17 42.02
N GLY A 6 -41.94 10.43 41.96
CA GLY A 6 -40.95 10.89 40.99
C GLY A 6 -39.62 10.15 41.21
N LYS A 7 -39.34 9.17 40.36
CA LYS A 7 -38.04 8.49 40.30
C LYS A 7 -37.00 9.47 39.74
N LYS A 8 -36.41 10.31 40.60
CA LYS A 8 -35.22 11.10 40.27
C LYS A 8 -34.08 10.14 39.96
N SER A 9 -33.76 9.97 38.67
CA SER A 9 -32.48 9.39 38.26
C SER A 9 -31.38 10.32 38.76
N THR A 10 -30.48 9.81 39.60
CA THR A 10 -29.26 10.48 40.04
C THR A 10 -28.29 10.63 38.87
N VAL A 11 -28.59 11.52 37.94
CA VAL A 11 -27.60 12.10 37.03
C VAL A 11 -27.01 13.27 37.79
N ARG A 12 -25.70 13.24 38.08
CA ARG A 12 -25.00 14.42 38.63
C ARG A 12 -25.30 15.61 37.70
N LYS A 13 -25.77 16.72 38.27
CA LYS A 13 -26.07 17.96 37.52
C LYS A 13 -24.86 18.48 36.73
N ASP A 14 -23.65 18.04 37.06
CA ASP A 14 -22.39 18.50 36.49
C ASP A 14 -21.98 17.80 35.17
N ASP A 15 -22.75 16.83 34.65
CA ASP A 15 -22.41 16.05 33.44
C ASP A 15 -23.26 16.39 32.19
N VAL A 16 -24.18 17.36 32.29
CA VAL A 16 -25.05 17.78 31.18
C VAL A 16 -24.37 18.91 30.41
N VAL A 17 -24.08 18.67 29.12
CA VAL A 17 -23.57 19.73 28.23
C VAL A 17 -24.76 20.52 27.72
N GLU A 18 -24.82 21.81 28.05
CA GLU A 18 -25.77 22.72 27.43
C GLU A 18 -25.37 22.95 25.97
N LEU A 19 -26.21 22.51 25.03
CA LEU A 19 -26.05 22.85 23.62
C LEU A 19 -26.34 24.34 23.45
N ALA A 20 -25.50 25.03 22.69
CA ALA A 20 -25.74 26.44 22.38
C ALA A 20 -26.91 26.58 21.39
N GLN A 21 -27.73 27.61 21.57
CA GLN A 21 -28.82 27.92 20.65
C GLN A 21 -28.30 28.75 19.47
N GLY A 22 -28.35 28.17 18.28
CA GLY A 22 -28.17 28.89 17.03
C GLY A 22 -29.50 29.42 16.47
N PRO A 23 -29.47 30.22 15.39
CA PRO A 23 -30.66 30.83 14.80
C PRO A 23 -31.69 29.84 14.25
N PHE A 24 -31.26 28.63 13.85
CA PHE A 24 -32.14 27.61 13.25
C PHE A 24 -32.15 26.27 14.00
N ARG A 25 -31.09 25.96 14.75
CA ARG A 25 -30.95 24.72 15.51
C ARG A 25 -29.92 24.88 16.62
N GLU A 26 -30.01 24.01 17.62
CA GLU A 26 -28.96 23.84 18.63
C GLU A 26 -27.69 23.26 18.00
N TYR A 27 -26.53 23.66 18.51
CA TYR A 27 -25.23 23.18 18.09
C TYR A 27 -24.30 22.94 19.28
N GLN A 28 -23.28 22.12 19.07
CA GLN A 28 -22.23 21.88 20.05
C GLN A 28 -21.13 22.95 19.89
N PRO A 29 -20.83 23.74 20.92
CA PRO A 29 -19.73 24.71 20.88
C PRO A 29 -18.39 24.05 20.58
N VAL A 30 -17.52 24.72 19.82
CA VAL A 30 -16.23 24.15 19.43
C VAL A 30 -15.33 23.86 20.64
N ASP A 31 -15.51 24.61 21.72
CA ASP A 31 -14.70 24.52 22.94
C ASP A 31 -15.13 23.45 23.93
N THR A 32 -16.23 22.74 23.66
CA THR A 32 -16.82 21.73 24.55
C THR A 32 -15.78 20.77 25.14
N TYR A 33 -14.79 20.32 24.35
CA TYR A 33 -13.80 19.36 24.81
C TYR A 33 -12.77 19.95 25.78
N TRP A 34 -12.24 21.14 25.49
CA TRP A 34 -11.19 21.73 26.34
C TRP A 34 -11.76 22.58 27.48
N SER A 35 -12.99 23.10 27.37
CA SER A 35 -13.67 23.79 28.46
C SER A 35 -14.05 22.83 29.59
N ASN A 36 -14.41 21.59 29.27
CA ASN A 36 -14.74 20.53 30.23
C ASN A 36 -13.53 19.67 30.64
N GLU A 37 -12.30 20.09 30.33
CA GLU A 37 -11.05 19.35 30.60
C GLU A 37 -11.09 17.85 30.20
N VAL A 38 -11.75 17.53 29.08
CA VAL A 38 -12.01 16.15 28.68
C VAL A 38 -10.72 15.35 28.53
N GLY A 39 -10.61 14.27 29.29
CA GLY A 39 -9.50 13.32 29.19
C GLY A 39 -8.12 13.96 29.40
N LYS A 40 -8.02 14.94 30.31
CA LYS A 40 -6.74 15.53 30.71
C LYS A 40 -5.80 14.43 31.23
N VAL A 41 -4.70 14.22 30.52
CA VAL A 41 -3.68 13.22 30.86
C VAL A 41 -2.92 13.73 32.09
N LYS A 42 -2.99 12.98 33.19
CA LYS A 42 -2.29 13.27 34.45
C LYS A 42 -0.93 12.57 34.46
N LEU A 43 -0.04 13.00 35.36
CA LEU A 43 1.25 12.33 35.57
C LEU A 43 1.07 10.83 35.89
N LEU A 44 0.04 10.48 36.65
CA LEU A 44 -0.29 9.08 36.94
C LEU A 44 -0.62 8.27 35.68
N ASP A 45 -1.30 8.87 34.69
CA ASP A 45 -1.58 8.19 33.41
C ASP A 45 -0.26 7.91 32.67
N ALA A 46 0.70 8.84 32.69
CA ALA A 46 2.01 8.64 32.09
C ALA A 46 2.80 7.52 32.80
N ILE A 47 2.83 7.52 34.14
CA ILE A 47 3.49 6.47 34.94
C ILE A 47 2.87 5.10 34.65
N LEU A 48 1.54 4.98 34.69
CA LEU A 48 0.85 3.72 34.41
C LEU A 48 1.09 3.25 32.97
N SER A 49 1.12 4.15 31.99
CA SER A 49 1.44 3.79 30.61
C SER A 49 2.84 3.19 30.47
N LEU A 50 3.83 3.73 31.20
CA LEU A 50 5.18 3.19 31.23
C LEU A 50 5.22 1.84 31.96
N THR A 51 4.50 1.70 33.08
CA THR A 51 4.37 0.43 33.80
C THR A 51 3.78 -0.67 32.90
N ILE A 52 2.77 -0.36 32.09
CA ILE A 52 2.20 -1.30 31.12
C ILE A 52 3.27 -1.76 30.13
N ALA A 53 4.03 -0.84 29.51
CA ALA A 53 5.11 -1.20 28.58
C ALA A 53 6.18 -2.09 29.23
N VAL A 54 6.66 -1.70 30.42
CA VAL A 54 7.69 -2.45 31.15
C VAL A 54 7.18 -3.83 31.55
N SER A 55 5.95 -3.92 32.08
CA SER A 55 5.36 -5.19 32.50
C SER A 55 5.18 -6.17 31.34
N PHE A 56 4.68 -5.71 30.19
CA PHE A 56 4.55 -6.54 28.99
C PHE A 56 5.91 -6.96 28.44
N GLY A 57 6.89 -6.05 28.41
CA GLY A 57 8.24 -6.35 27.95
C GLY A 57 8.92 -7.42 28.81
N LEU A 58 8.85 -7.28 30.14
CA LEU A 58 9.37 -8.28 31.08
C LEU A 58 8.63 -9.62 30.96
N PHE A 59 7.30 -9.59 30.79
CA PHE A 59 6.51 -10.79 30.54
C PHE A 59 6.96 -11.52 29.28
N MET A 60 7.16 -10.80 28.17
CA MET A 60 7.61 -11.38 26.90
C MET A 60 9.02 -11.95 27.02
N ILE A 61 9.96 -11.23 27.65
CA ILE A 61 11.33 -11.71 27.87
C ILE A 61 11.35 -13.00 28.70
N LYS A 62 10.53 -13.07 29.77
CA LYS A 62 10.46 -14.25 30.64
C LYS A 62 9.77 -15.44 29.97
N SER A 63 8.83 -15.18 29.06
CA SER A 63 8.02 -16.22 28.41
C SER A 63 8.72 -16.94 27.24
N GLN A 64 9.93 -16.54 26.85
CA GLN A 64 10.68 -17.20 25.76
C GLN A 64 11.72 -18.20 26.31
N PRO A 65 11.45 -19.52 26.27
CA PRO A 65 12.39 -20.54 26.74
C PRO A 65 13.62 -20.60 25.81
N GLY A 66 14.81 -20.40 26.38
CA GLY A 66 16.09 -20.36 25.63
C GLY A 66 16.57 -18.96 25.24
N GLY A 67 15.81 -17.91 25.56
CA GLY A 67 16.05 -16.56 25.04
C GLY A 67 15.51 -16.41 23.61
N PHE A 68 15.73 -15.26 22.98
CA PHE A 68 15.29 -14.99 21.60
C PHE A 68 16.13 -15.73 20.54
N THR A 69 16.54 -16.97 20.84
CA THR A 69 17.47 -17.83 20.10
C THR A 69 16.79 -18.87 19.23
N ARG A 70 15.46 -18.85 19.15
CA ARG A 70 14.67 -19.72 18.26
C ARG A 70 15.10 -19.59 16.80
N ASP A 71 14.96 -20.66 16.05
CA ASP A 71 15.21 -20.69 14.60
C ASP A 71 14.48 -19.54 13.88
N ILE A 72 15.13 -19.03 12.85
CA ILE A 72 14.61 -17.93 12.03
C ILE A 72 13.45 -18.47 11.22
N SER A 73 12.28 -17.88 11.36
CA SER A 73 11.16 -18.21 10.47
C SER A 73 11.42 -17.66 9.06
N GLU A 74 10.86 -18.29 8.02
CA GLU A 74 10.96 -17.80 6.63
C GLU A 74 10.63 -16.30 6.50
N ARG A 75 9.68 -15.82 7.31
CA ARG A 75 9.27 -14.40 7.39
C ARG A 75 10.36 -13.48 7.96
N GLU A 76 11.05 -13.94 8.99
CA GLU A 76 12.16 -13.19 9.57
C GLU A 76 13.35 -13.19 8.60
N GLN A 77 13.54 -14.28 7.84
CA GLN A 77 14.58 -14.37 6.83
C GLN A 77 14.39 -13.32 5.74
N GLU A 78 13.18 -13.16 5.18
CA GLU A 78 12.90 -12.11 4.18
C GLU A 78 13.28 -10.69 4.69
N ILE A 79 13.04 -10.40 5.97
CA ILE A 79 13.38 -9.10 6.57
C ILE A 79 14.90 -8.99 6.82
N VAL A 80 15.54 -10.06 7.29
CA VAL A 80 16.98 -10.10 7.52
C VAL A 80 17.74 -9.95 6.20
N ASP A 81 17.30 -10.62 5.14
CA ASP A 81 17.87 -10.50 3.79
C ASP A 81 17.73 -9.05 3.29
N ALA A 82 16.55 -8.44 3.44
CA ALA A 82 16.35 -7.03 3.09
C ALA A 82 17.24 -6.07 3.90
N LEU A 83 17.48 -6.38 5.18
CA LEU A 83 18.40 -5.61 6.03
C LEU A 83 19.85 -5.74 5.58
N GLU A 84 20.27 -6.95 5.20
CA GLU A 84 21.61 -7.20 4.67
C GLU A 84 21.80 -6.47 3.34
N TYR A 85 20.82 -6.53 2.44
CA TYR A 85 20.86 -5.79 1.16
C TYR A 85 20.99 -4.29 1.39
N PHE A 86 20.21 -3.75 2.34
CA PHE A 86 20.29 -2.33 2.70
C PHE A 86 21.67 -1.95 3.27
N GLN A 87 22.25 -2.75 4.17
CA GLN A 87 23.58 -2.47 4.74
C GLN A 87 24.72 -2.61 3.72
N LEU A 88 24.59 -3.53 2.76
CA LEU A 88 25.52 -3.69 1.65
C LEU A 88 25.33 -2.66 0.54
N GLY A 89 24.32 -1.78 0.62
CA GLY A 89 23.98 -0.83 -0.43
C GLY A 89 23.52 -1.51 -1.73
N LYS A 90 23.00 -2.73 -1.67
CA LYS A 90 22.46 -3.44 -2.84
C LYS A 90 21.04 -3.00 -3.13
N PHE A 91 20.71 -2.89 -4.42
CA PHE A 91 19.34 -2.65 -4.86
C PHE A 91 18.44 -3.83 -4.44
N ASP A 92 17.29 -3.50 -3.85
CA ASP A 92 16.25 -4.46 -3.48
C ASP A 92 14.87 -3.93 -3.91
N LEU A 93 14.12 -4.77 -4.63
CA LEU A 93 12.74 -4.52 -5.04
C LEU A 93 11.79 -5.22 -4.07
N ASN A 94 11.68 -4.69 -2.86
CA ASN A 94 10.80 -5.25 -1.83
C ASN A 94 9.36 -4.72 -1.95
N ILE A 95 8.39 -5.53 -1.51
CA ILE A 95 6.96 -5.17 -1.37
C ILE A 95 6.76 -4.07 -0.31
N LEU A 96 7.69 -3.98 0.65
CA LEU A 96 7.59 -3.11 1.82
C LEU A 96 8.20 -1.72 1.56
N PRO A 97 7.56 -0.65 2.06
CA PRO A 97 8.17 0.66 2.21
C PRO A 97 9.46 0.62 3.05
N SER A 98 10.36 1.56 2.77
CA SER A 98 11.75 1.51 3.22
C SER A 98 11.99 1.75 4.70
N LEU A 99 11.12 2.50 5.39
CA LEU A 99 11.45 3.00 6.72
C LEU A 99 11.57 1.87 7.74
N GLY A 100 10.78 0.80 7.61
CA GLY A 100 10.85 -0.34 8.53
C GLY A 100 12.24 -0.96 8.54
N ILE A 101 12.80 -1.19 7.35
CA ILE A 101 14.15 -1.73 7.15
C ILE A 101 15.20 -0.70 7.59
N GLN A 102 15.05 0.57 7.21
CA GLN A 102 15.96 1.65 7.63
C GLN A 102 16.07 1.75 9.16
N LEU A 103 14.95 1.70 9.88
CA LEU A 103 14.94 1.79 11.36
C LEU A 103 15.59 0.58 12.00
N LEU A 104 15.33 -0.62 11.49
CA LEU A 104 15.93 -1.85 12.01
C LEU A 104 17.43 -1.92 11.67
N SER A 105 17.87 -1.36 10.54
CA SER A 105 19.29 -1.34 10.15
C SER A 105 20.19 -0.46 11.02
N LEU A 106 19.61 0.43 11.85
CA LEU A 106 20.36 1.24 12.82
C LEU A 106 20.95 0.38 13.95
N PHE A 107 20.48 -0.84 14.10
CA PHE A 107 20.90 -1.77 15.14
C PHE A 107 21.77 -2.90 14.55
N PRO A 108 22.59 -3.56 15.39
CA PRO A 108 23.36 -4.71 14.95
C PRO A 108 22.45 -5.81 14.39
N LEU A 109 22.88 -6.50 13.32
CA LEU A 109 22.19 -7.65 12.67
C LEU A 109 22.09 -8.91 13.56
N GLN A 110 22.21 -8.76 14.87
CA GLN A 110 21.97 -9.83 15.82
C GLN A 110 20.45 -9.99 16.00
N ILE A 111 19.92 -11.13 15.55
CA ILE A 111 18.48 -11.44 15.60
C ILE A 111 17.91 -11.29 17.01
N GLU A 112 18.67 -11.66 18.04
CA GLU A 112 18.25 -11.46 19.44
C GLU A 112 18.00 -9.99 19.79
N VAL A 113 18.85 -9.08 19.29
CA VAL A 113 18.73 -7.63 19.52
C VAL A 113 17.50 -7.10 18.77
N LEU A 114 17.34 -7.49 17.50
CA LEU A 114 16.19 -7.10 16.68
C LEU A 114 14.86 -7.58 17.28
N ARG A 115 14.80 -8.81 17.79
CA ARG A 115 13.61 -9.34 18.49
C ARG A 115 13.34 -8.59 19.80
N LYS A 116 14.36 -8.25 20.59
CA LYS A 116 14.20 -7.40 21.81
C LYS A 116 13.66 -6.01 21.47
N ILE A 117 14.10 -5.43 20.35
CA ILE A 117 13.57 -4.14 19.85
C ILE A 117 12.10 -4.29 19.45
N SER A 118 11.74 -5.36 18.74
CA SER A 118 10.34 -5.67 18.39
C SER A 118 9.46 -5.72 19.64
N VAL A 119 9.89 -6.43 20.70
CA VAL A 119 9.18 -6.45 21.99
C VAL A 119 9.03 -5.05 22.58
N GLY A 120 10.08 -4.23 22.57
CA GLY A 120 10.03 -2.85 23.07
C GLY A 120 9.01 -1.99 22.32
N VAL A 121 8.97 -2.09 21.00
CA VAL A 121 8.01 -1.35 20.16
C VAL A 121 6.57 -1.86 20.36
N ALA A 122 6.39 -3.17 20.52
CA ALA A 122 5.09 -3.77 20.86
C ALA A 122 4.59 -3.28 22.23
N SER A 123 5.48 -3.23 23.23
CA SER A 123 5.18 -2.66 24.55
C SER A 123 4.67 -1.22 24.46
N LEU A 124 5.36 -0.37 23.67
CA LEU A 124 4.95 1.03 23.49
C LEU A 124 3.59 1.16 22.77
N THR A 125 3.26 0.23 21.87
CA THR A 125 1.94 0.16 21.23
C THR A 125 0.83 0.07 22.27
N LEU A 126 1.00 -0.79 23.28
CA LEU A 126 0.05 -0.97 24.38
C LEU A 126 -0.04 0.28 25.29
N SER A 127 1.09 0.95 25.53
CA SER A 127 1.12 2.22 26.28
C SER A 127 0.30 3.32 25.59
N PHE A 128 0.49 3.51 24.28
CA PHE A 128 -0.28 4.51 23.53
C PHE A 128 -1.76 4.13 23.37
N LEU A 129 -2.10 2.84 23.35
CA LEU A 129 -3.49 2.37 23.37
C LEU A 129 -4.16 2.78 24.69
N PHE A 130 -3.50 2.50 25.81
CA PHE A 130 -3.96 2.94 27.12
C PHE A 130 -4.14 4.46 27.18
N LEU A 131 -3.13 5.23 26.74
CA LEU A 131 -3.20 6.70 26.73
C LEU A 131 -4.33 7.23 25.84
N THR A 132 -4.60 6.57 24.71
CA THR A 132 -5.74 6.91 23.84
C THR A 132 -7.06 6.75 24.58
N LEU A 133 -7.27 5.61 25.26
CA LEU A 133 -8.48 5.38 26.06
C LEU A 133 -8.63 6.41 27.18
N ARG A 134 -7.53 6.74 27.88
CA ARG A 134 -7.51 7.78 28.91
C ARG A 134 -7.85 9.16 28.35
N ARG A 135 -7.37 9.48 27.14
CA ARG A 135 -7.66 10.74 26.45
C ARG A 135 -9.12 10.89 26.04
N VAL A 136 -9.82 9.78 25.81
CA VAL A 136 -11.28 9.74 25.54
C VAL A 136 -12.10 9.60 26.84
N ASN A 137 -11.51 9.98 27.98
CA ASN A 137 -12.12 9.97 29.30
C ASN A 137 -12.64 8.57 29.73
N THR A 138 -11.93 7.49 29.38
CA THR A 138 -12.25 6.12 29.80
C THR A 138 -11.62 5.82 31.15
N SER A 139 -12.33 5.27 32.13
CA SER A 139 -11.79 5.00 33.48
C SER A 139 -10.59 4.03 33.48
N PHE A 140 -9.70 4.15 34.48
CA PHE A 140 -8.48 3.34 34.61
C PHE A 140 -8.66 1.82 34.40
N PRO A 141 -9.59 1.12 35.09
CA PRO A 141 -9.68 -0.33 34.96
C PRO A 141 -9.97 -0.75 33.51
N PHE A 142 -10.90 -0.06 32.84
CA PHE A 142 -11.25 -0.38 31.45
C PHE A 142 -10.13 -0.02 30.47
N ALA A 143 -9.39 1.06 30.71
CA ALA A 143 -8.24 1.43 29.90
C ALA A 143 -7.10 0.38 30.01
N ILE A 144 -6.83 -0.10 31.23
CA ILE A 144 -5.84 -1.18 31.47
C ILE A 144 -6.31 -2.48 30.82
N SER A 145 -7.59 -2.84 30.98
CA SER A 145 -8.15 -4.04 30.34
C SER A 145 -8.06 -3.99 28.82
N GLY A 146 -8.17 -2.82 28.20
CA GLY A 146 -7.94 -2.65 26.76
C GLY A 146 -6.51 -2.99 26.32
N ALA A 147 -5.51 -2.54 27.08
CA ALA A 147 -4.11 -2.88 26.83
C ALA A 147 -3.84 -4.38 27.06
N ILE A 148 -4.39 -4.96 28.13
CA ILE A 148 -4.27 -6.40 28.41
C ILE A 148 -4.95 -7.22 27.31
N ALA A 149 -6.14 -6.82 26.84
CA ALA A 149 -6.86 -7.54 25.81
C ALA A 149 -6.01 -7.68 24.55
N LEU A 150 -5.43 -6.59 24.04
CA LEU A 150 -4.55 -6.64 22.87
C LEU A 150 -3.25 -7.40 23.16
N GLY A 151 -2.59 -7.14 24.29
CA GLY A 151 -1.34 -7.80 24.66
C GLY A 151 -1.48 -9.31 24.94
N SER A 152 -2.67 -9.78 25.29
CA SER A 152 -2.97 -11.20 25.52
C SER A 152 -3.19 -12.00 24.23
N LEU A 153 -3.36 -11.34 23.08
CA LEU A 153 -3.61 -12.03 21.82
C LEU A 153 -2.37 -12.82 21.38
N PRO A 154 -2.48 -14.14 21.08
CA PRO A 154 -1.34 -14.93 20.63
C PRO A 154 -0.66 -14.36 19.39
N ILE A 155 -1.44 -13.84 18.43
CA ILE A 155 -0.86 -13.26 17.20
C ILE A 155 -0.04 -12.01 17.49
N PHE A 156 -0.46 -11.18 18.45
CA PHE A 156 0.29 -10.00 18.87
C PHE A 156 1.60 -10.40 19.57
N GLN A 157 1.55 -11.43 20.42
CA GLN A 157 2.72 -11.95 21.12
C GLN A 157 3.73 -12.63 20.17
N ILE A 158 3.25 -13.39 19.18
CA ILE A 158 4.11 -14.03 18.17
C ILE A 158 4.85 -12.96 17.37
N GLU A 159 4.12 -11.98 16.82
CA GLU A 159 4.73 -10.91 16.03
C GLU A 159 5.67 -10.04 16.86
N ALA A 160 5.35 -9.77 18.14
CA ALA A 160 6.21 -9.07 19.08
C ALA A 160 7.50 -9.83 19.41
N ALA A 161 7.47 -11.16 19.42
CA ALA A 161 8.64 -12.00 19.70
C ALA A 161 9.54 -12.22 18.47
N SER A 162 9.00 -12.01 17.26
CA SER A 162 9.73 -12.08 15.99
C SER A 162 10.22 -10.71 15.52
N VAL A 163 11.19 -10.69 14.59
CA VAL A 163 11.52 -9.48 13.81
C VAL A 163 10.37 -9.20 12.85
N SER A 164 9.53 -8.20 13.17
CA SER A 164 8.29 -7.94 12.43
C SER A 164 8.04 -6.45 12.21
N ILE A 165 7.80 -6.07 10.95
CA ILE A 165 7.44 -4.70 10.56
C ILE A 165 6.01 -4.35 11.02
N TYR A 166 5.15 -5.36 11.25
CA TYR A 166 3.79 -5.17 11.76
C TYR A 166 3.79 -4.44 13.10
N VAL A 167 4.76 -4.76 13.96
CA VAL A 167 4.87 -4.18 15.30
C VAL A 167 5.18 -2.68 15.24
N ILE A 168 6.08 -2.27 14.34
CA ILE A 168 6.40 -0.85 14.10
C ILE A 168 5.17 -0.12 13.53
N GLN A 169 4.44 -0.75 12.62
CA GLN A 169 3.20 -0.20 12.07
C GLN A 169 2.13 0.01 13.15
N TRP A 170 1.92 -0.98 14.04
CA TRP A 170 0.94 -0.87 15.12
C TRP A 170 1.32 0.22 16.13
N PHE A 171 2.62 0.38 16.40
CA PHE A 171 3.13 1.46 17.23
C PHE A 171 2.76 2.83 16.65
N PHE A 172 3.06 3.09 15.37
CA PHE A 172 2.71 4.35 14.73
C PHE A 172 1.19 4.56 14.63
N LEU A 173 0.40 3.51 14.41
CA LEU A 173 -1.07 3.59 14.46
C LEU A 173 -1.59 3.99 15.85
N SER A 174 -1.05 3.38 16.90
CA SER A 174 -1.42 3.65 18.29
C SER A 174 -1.02 5.07 18.71
N MET A 175 0.20 5.48 18.37
CA MET A 175 0.69 6.85 18.58
C MET A 175 -0.14 7.88 17.80
N ALA A 176 -0.47 7.63 16.53
CA ALA A 176 -1.32 8.51 15.73
C ALA A 176 -2.73 8.65 16.34
N SER A 177 -3.31 7.56 16.80
CA SER A 177 -4.62 7.56 17.48
C SER A 177 -4.60 8.41 18.74
N TYR A 178 -3.55 8.26 19.57
CA TYR A 178 -3.36 9.10 20.76
C TYR A 178 -3.17 10.57 20.41
N LEU A 179 -2.30 10.90 19.46
CA LEU A 179 -1.99 12.28 19.08
C LEU A 179 -3.17 12.99 18.42
N TRP A 180 -3.99 12.26 17.66
CA TRP A 180 -5.26 12.77 17.12
C TRP A 180 -6.23 13.15 18.24
N GLN A 181 -6.49 12.24 19.19
CA GLN A 181 -7.35 12.55 20.35
C GLN A 181 -6.75 13.66 21.22
N SER A 182 -5.41 13.72 21.31
CA SER A 182 -4.70 14.78 22.02
C SER A 182 -4.91 16.14 21.37
N ALA A 183 -4.76 16.23 20.04
CA ALA A 183 -5.00 17.44 19.26
C ALA A 183 -6.45 17.91 19.33
N LYS A 184 -7.42 16.99 19.27
CA LYS A 184 -8.86 17.29 19.36
C LYS A 184 -9.24 17.91 20.71
N CYS A 185 -8.71 17.38 21.81
CA CYS A 185 -8.98 17.90 23.15
C CYS A 185 -8.11 19.12 23.51
N SER A 186 -7.20 19.57 22.64
CA SER A 186 -6.35 20.74 22.88
C SER A 186 -7.00 22.00 22.33
N ARG A 187 -6.93 23.11 23.10
CA ARG A 187 -7.43 24.41 22.65
C ARG A 187 -6.75 24.83 21.34
N HIS A 188 -7.56 25.17 20.33
CA HIS A 188 -7.07 25.58 19.02
C HIS A 188 -6.07 26.75 19.09
N PHE A 189 -5.09 26.72 18.19
CA PHE A 189 -4.03 27.74 18.07
C PHE A 189 -3.12 27.91 19.31
N THR A 190 -3.15 26.98 20.26
CA THR A 190 -2.16 26.92 21.35
C THR A 190 -0.92 26.13 20.96
N LYS A 191 0.20 26.31 21.67
CA LYS A 191 1.43 25.54 21.47
C LYS A 191 1.19 24.03 21.57
N ALA A 192 0.35 23.60 22.51
CA ALA A 192 -0.02 22.18 22.68
C ALA A 192 -0.77 21.63 21.46
N TRP A 193 -1.69 22.41 20.90
CA TRP A 193 -2.43 22.01 19.68
C TRP A 193 -1.50 21.89 18.47
N PHE A 194 -0.63 22.88 18.24
CA PHE A 194 0.37 22.81 17.17
C PHE A 194 1.36 21.66 17.35
N SER A 195 1.84 21.43 18.57
CA SER A 195 2.77 20.34 18.88
C SER A 195 2.14 18.97 18.62
N ASN A 196 0.90 18.75 19.07
CA ASN A 196 0.19 17.50 18.81
C ASN A 196 -0.06 17.28 17.31
N LEU A 197 -0.44 18.32 16.56
CA LEU A 197 -0.67 18.22 15.11
C LEU A 197 0.63 17.96 14.34
N LEU A 198 1.72 18.65 14.69
CA LEU A 198 3.02 18.44 14.06
C LEU A 198 3.52 17.02 14.33
N LEU A 199 3.45 16.57 15.58
CA LEU A 199 3.90 15.23 15.94
C LEU A 199 3.02 14.17 15.28
N LEU A 200 1.70 14.39 15.21
CA LEU A 200 0.76 13.54 14.47
C LEU A 200 1.15 13.45 13.00
N ALA A 201 1.44 14.58 12.35
CA ALA A 201 1.82 14.61 10.95
C ALA A 201 3.11 13.83 10.67
N VAL A 202 4.12 14.00 11.53
CA VAL A 202 5.35 13.20 11.44
C VAL A 202 5.07 11.71 11.64
N THR A 203 4.29 11.35 12.67
CA THR A 203 3.88 9.95 12.93
C THR A 203 3.12 9.34 11.75
N LEU A 204 2.25 10.10 11.08
CA LEU A 204 1.54 9.63 9.88
C LEU A 204 2.48 9.37 8.72
N GLY A 205 3.44 10.27 8.47
CA GLY A 205 4.47 10.08 7.44
C GLY A 205 5.35 8.87 7.72
N LEU A 206 5.80 8.71 8.97
CA LEU A 206 6.60 7.55 9.39
C LEU A 206 5.78 6.25 9.24
N GLY A 207 4.53 6.21 9.71
CA GLY A 207 3.66 5.04 9.58
C GLY A 207 3.37 4.67 8.11
N ALA A 208 3.15 5.65 7.24
CA ALA A 208 3.01 5.40 5.80
C ALA A 208 4.30 4.85 5.17
N SER A 209 5.46 5.25 5.69
CA SER A 209 6.77 4.84 5.20
C SER A 209 7.24 3.50 5.76
N THR A 210 6.59 2.95 6.80
CA THR A 210 6.88 1.59 7.29
C THR A 210 6.11 0.52 6.56
N ARG A 211 4.82 0.78 6.29
CA ARG A 211 3.96 -0.14 5.55
C ARG A 211 2.86 0.65 4.86
N TYR A 212 2.49 0.28 3.63
CA TYR A 212 1.50 1.03 2.85
C TYR A 212 0.11 1.10 3.51
N ILE A 213 -0.22 0.20 4.44
CA ILE A 213 -1.42 0.34 5.30
C ILE A 213 -1.41 1.63 6.14
N GLY A 214 -0.25 2.22 6.44
CA GLY A 214 -0.16 3.52 7.10
C GLY A 214 -0.72 4.68 6.26
N LEU A 215 -0.78 4.55 4.93
CA LEU A 215 -1.51 5.51 4.09
C LEU A 215 -3.00 5.50 4.42
N LEU A 216 -3.57 4.35 4.80
CA LEU A 216 -4.96 4.24 5.25
C LEU A 216 -5.17 4.90 6.61
N THR A 217 -4.18 4.86 7.51
CA THR A 217 -4.19 5.65 8.75
C THR A 217 -4.22 7.14 8.44
N TRP A 218 -3.45 7.59 7.44
CA TRP A 218 -3.45 8.99 7.02
C TRP A 218 -4.78 9.42 6.39
N VAL A 219 -5.36 8.58 5.52
CA VAL A 219 -6.72 8.77 4.98
C VAL A 219 -7.75 8.82 6.12
N TRP A 220 -7.65 7.91 7.10
CA TRP A 220 -8.51 7.90 8.28
C TRP A 220 -8.43 9.23 9.05
N VAL A 221 -7.22 9.69 9.41
CA VAL A 221 -7.02 11.00 10.08
C VAL A 221 -7.59 12.15 9.25
N SER A 222 -7.45 12.10 7.93
CA SER A 222 -7.98 13.13 7.03
C SER A 222 -9.52 13.17 7.06
N ILE A 223 -10.18 12.01 7.04
CA ILE A 223 -11.65 11.91 7.11
C ILE A 223 -12.17 12.36 8.48
N VAL A 224 -11.56 11.92 9.58
CA VAL A 224 -11.98 12.36 10.93
C VAL A 224 -11.68 13.84 11.16
N SER A 225 -10.64 14.39 10.51
CA SER A 225 -10.36 15.83 10.51
C SER A 225 -11.39 16.62 9.71
N MET A 226 -11.88 16.08 8.60
CA MET A 226 -12.99 16.68 7.84
C MET A 226 -14.30 16.66 8.64
N LYS A 227 -14.59 15.55 9.34
CA LYS A 227 -15.72 15.46 10.28
C LYS A 227 -15.59 16.50 11.41
N GLU A 228 -14.39 16.66 11.98
CA GLU A 228 -14.16 17.66 13.02
C GLU A 228 -14.33 19.09 12.47
N PHE A 229 -13.85 19.35 11.26
CA PHE A 229 -14.10 20.62 10.59
C PHE A 229 -15.60 20.87 10.38
N TRP A 230 -16.40 19.86 10.07
CA TRP A 230 -17.86 19.98 9.98
C TRP A 230 -18.50 20.41 11.31
N ASN A 231 -17.99 19.90 12.44
CA ASN A 231 -18.44 20.34 13.77
C ASN A 231 -18.04 21.79 14.06
N VAL A 232 -16.80 22.17 13.75
CA VAL A 232 -16.28 23.54 13.90
C VAL A 232 -17.07 24.53 13.05
N LEU A 233 -17.39 24.17 11.80
CA LEU A 233 -18.20 24.98 10.90
C LEU A 233 -19.62 25.20 11.42
N GLY A 234 -20.14 24.26 12.24
CA GLY A 234 -21.45 24.36 12.85
C GLY A 234 -21.55 25.42 13.96
N ASP A 235 -20.42 25.92 14.47
CA ASP A 235 -20.40 26.93 15.53
C ASP A 235 -20.58 28.34 14.94
N THR A 236 -21.74 28.93 15.18
CA THR A 236 -22.11 30.25 14.65
C THR A 236 -21.37 31.42 15.30
N THR A 237 -20.61 31.20 16.38
CA THR A 237 -19.81 32.26 17.02
C THR A 237 -18.49 32.52 16.31
N LEU A 238 -18.05 31.61 15.44
CA LEU A 238 -16.73 31.67 14.81
C LEU A 238 -16.74 32.56 13.57
N THR A 239 -15.71 33.39 13.44
CA THR A 239 -15.53 34.25 12.25
C THR A 239 -14.99 33.44 11.06
N SER A 240 -15.30 33.87 9.83
CA SER A 240 -14.77 33.22 8.61
C SER A 240 -13.24 33.19 8.58
N ARG A 241 -12.57 34.24 9.10
CA ARG A 241 -11.11 34.28 9.21
C ARG A 241 -10.56 33.17 10.11
N TYR A 242 -11.23 32.89 11.22
CA TYR A 242 -10.88 31.78 12.10
C TYR A 242 -10.98 30.44 11.36
N LEU A 243 -12.09 30.22 10.64
CA LEU A 243 -12.32 28.99 9.87
C LEU A 243 -11.29 28.79 8.77
N THR A 244 -11.00 29.82 7.97
CA THR A 244 -9.96 29.74 6.92
C THR A 244 -8.59 29.45 7.52
N LYS A 245 -8.21 30.12 8.62
CA LYS A 245 -6.95 29.86 9.32
C LYS A 245 -6.88 28.43 9.86
N TYR A 246 -7.97 27.94 10.46
CA TYR A 246 -8.06 26.59 11.01
C TYR A 246 -7.85 25.52 9.94
N VAL A 247 -8.55 25.65 8.81
CA VAL A 247 -8.44 24.73 7.67
C VAL A 247 -7.05 24.81 7.05
N ALA A 248 -6.54 26.02 6.77
CA ALA A 248 -5.23 26.21 6.14
C ALA A 248 -4.12 25.56 6.96
N VAL A 249 -4.10 25.78 8.28
CA VAL A 249 -3.11 25.16 9.18
C VAL A 249 -3.20 23.64 9.14
N LYS A 250 -4.41 23.07 9.23
CA LYS A 250 -4.59 21.61 9.20
C LYS A 250 -4.20 20.98 7.86
N VAL A 251 -4.57 21.60 6.74
CA VAL A 251 -4.23 21.10 5.40
C VAL A 251 -2.72 21.15 5.18
N ILE A 252 -2.05 22.22 5.60
CA ILE A 252 -0.59 22.33 5.49
C ILE A 252 0.09 21.29 6.37
N ILE A 253 -0.26 21.24 7.67
CA ILE A 253 0.42 20.34 8.62
C ILE A 253 0.10 18.87 8.34
N LEU A 254 -1.17 18.49 8.17
CA LEU A 254 -1.58 17.10 7.96
C LEU A 254 -1.50 16.66 6.49
N GLY A 255 -1.16 17.55 5.55
CA GLY A 255 -0.97 17.23 4.14
C GLY A 255 0.50 17.24 3.72
N ILE A 256 1.17 18.38 3.88
CA ILE A 256 2.53 18.58 3.35
C ILE A 256 3.57 17.83 4.19
N ILE A 257 3.46 17.83 5.52
CA ILE A 257 4.48 17.23 6.39
C ILE A 257 4.52 15.70 6.28
N PRO A 258 3.39 14.95 6.34
CA PRO A 258 3.44 13.49 6.16
C PRO A 258 3.94 13.12 4.76
N PHE A 259 3.55 13.89 3.73
CA PHE A 259 4.05 13.72 2.37
C PHE A 259 5.57 13.91 2.30
N ALA A 260 6.10 14.98 2.91
CA ALA A 260 7.53 15.25 2.93
C ALA A 260 8.30 14.13 3.63
N VAL A 261 7.84 13.68 4.81
CA VAL A 261 8.47 12.56 5.53
C VAL A 261 8.47 11.27 4.70
N PHE A 262 7.34 10.97 4.03
CA PHE A 262 7.22 9.81 3.15
C PHE A 262 8.19 9.87 1.97
N MET A 263 8.21 10.99 1.25
CA MET A 263 9.13 11.20 0.14
C MET A 263 10.59 11.19 0.58
N SER A 264 10.91 11.74 1.75
CA SER A 264 12.26 11.70 2.32
C SER A 264 12.71 10.28 2.64
N SER A 265 11.86 9.43 3.22
CA SER A 265 12.22 8.04 3.52
C SER A 265 12.49 7.21 2.25
N LEU A 266 11.70 7.41 1.18
CA LEU A 266 11.96 6.80 -0.12
C LEU A 266 13.25 7.34 -0.76
N SER A 267 13.47 8.65 -0.66
CA SER A 267 14.69 9.29 -1.17
C SER A 267 15.94 8.75 -0.47
N LEU A 268 15.89 8.58 0.86
CA LEU A 268 16.98 8.00 1.64
C LEU A 268 17.26 6.55 1.24
N GLN A 269 16.22 5.77 0.92
CA GLN A 269 16.40 4.41 0.40
C GLN A 269 17.13 4.42 -0.93
N MET A 270 16.63 5.22 -1.89
CA MET A 270 17.24 5.29 -3.21
C MET A 270 18.71 5.72 -3.16
N LEU A 271 19.03 6.70 -2.30
CA LEU A 271 20.39 7.20 -2.12
C LEU A 271 21.31 6.22 -1.40
N SER A 272 20.77 5.21 -0.70
CA SER A 272 21.55 4.18 -0.02
C SER A 272 22.10 3.11 -0.98
N TRP A 273 21.51 2.97 -2.16
CA TRP A 273 21.95 1.97 -3.13
C TRP A 273 23.20 2.41 -3.88
N THR A 274 24.26 1.60 -3.76
CA THR A 274 25.54 1.76 -4.45
C THR A 274 25.81 0.63 -5.45
N HIS A 275 25.14 -0.52 -5.30
CA HIS A 275 25.33 -1.70 -6.12
C HIS A 275 24.01 -2.16 -6.75
N ASP A 276 24.07 -2.49 -8.04
CA ASP A 276 22.96 -3.11 -8.75
C ASP A 276 22.78 -4.58 -8.36
N THR A 277 21.54 -5.06 -8.44
CA THR A 277 21.17 -6.46 -8.32
C THR A 277 20.45 -6.87 -9.60
N PRO A 278 21.13 -7.47 -10.60
CA PRO A 278 20.57 -7.75 -11.93
C PRO A 278 19.26 -8.53 -11.91
N GLU A 279 19.14 -9.49 -10.99
CA GLU A 279 17.95 -10.32 -10.79
C GLU A 279 16.69 -9.50 -10.46
N LEU A 280 16.85 -8.32 -9.86
CA LEU A 280 15.76 -7.42 -9.47
C LEU A 280 15.67 -6.20 -10.39
N SER A 281 16.81 -5.67 -10.86
CA SER A 281 16.83 -4.49 -11.72
C SER A 281 16.29 -4.75 -13.13
N GLN A 282 16.23 -6.01 -13.58
CA GLN A 282 15.52 -6.40 -14.81
C GLN A 282 14.05 -5.97 -14.82
N TYR A 283 13.41 -5.81 -13.66
CA TYR A 283 12.02 -5.35 -13.55
C TYR A 283 11.85 -3.83 -13.61
N MET A 284 12.95 -3.07 -13.59
CA MET A 284 12.96 -1.60 -13.61
C MET A 284 13.17 -1.03 -15.01
N SER A 285 12.79 0.23 -15.24
CA SER A 285 12.97 0.90 -16.53
C SER A 285 14.46 1.12 -16.86
N PRO A 286 14.82 1.32 -18.13
CA PRO A 286 16.18 1.70 -18.51
C PRO A 286 16.68 2.97 -17.80
N ASN A 287 15.79 3.94 -17.55
CA ASN A 287 16.12 5.16 -16.80
C ASN A 287 16.53 4.85 -15.36
N PHE A 288 15.83 3.92 -14.72
CA PHE A 288 16.16 3.47 -13.37
C PHE A 288 17.43 2.60 -13.34
N LYS A 289 17.62 1.74 -14.35
CA LYS A 289 18.87 0.98 -14.50
C LYS A 289 20.08 1.90 -14.68
N ALA A 290 19.96 2.99 -15.42
CA ALA A 290 21.02 3.99 -15.54
C ALA A 290 21.34 4.71 -14.22
N TYR A 291 20.34 4.85 -13.33
CA TYR A 291 20.57 5.35 -11.98
C TYR A 291 21.40 4.34 -11.15
N LEU A 292 21.11 3.04 -11.26
CA LEU A 292 21.80 1.98 -10.49
C LEU A 292 23.18 1.61 -11.05
N ARG A 293 23.28 1.35 -12.37
CA ARG A 293 24.48 0.87 -13.07
C ARG A 293 25.40 2.01 -13.52
N GLY A 294 24.91 3.25 -13.50
CA GLY A 294 25.60 4.41 -14.05
C GLY A 294 25.29 4.64 -15.55
N PRO A 295 25.86 5.71 -16.12
CA PRO A 295 25.63 6.07 -17.52
C PRO A 295 26.24 5.04 -18.47
N PHE A 296 25.53 4.73 -19.56
CA PHE A 296 26.00 3.82 -20.60
C PHE A 296 25.78 4.41 -22.01
N GLU A 297 26.55 3.93 -22.98
CA GLU A 297 26.49 4.40 -24.37
C GLU A 297 25.50 3.58 -25.19
N HIS A 298 24.69 4.27 -26.00
CA HIS A 298 23.76 3.67 -26.96
C HIS A 298 23.73 4.50 -28.26
N PRO A 299 23.36 3.90 -29.40
CA PRO A 299 23.05 4.61 -30.62
C PRO A 299 21.97 5.68 -30.41
N GLU A 300 22.19 6.91 -30.89
CA GLU A 300 21.22 8.01 -30.76
C GLU A 300 19.94 7.76 -31.57
N TYR A 301 20.06 7.07 -32.70
CA TYR A 301 18.96 6.74 -33.59
C TYR A 301 18.89 5.24 -33.84
N LEU A 302 17.70 4.76 -34.16
CA LEU A 302 17.48 3.40 -34.62
C LEU A 302 17.79 3.28 -36.11
N TYR A 303 18.52 2.24 -36.51
CA TYR A 303 18.90 2.00 -37.90
C TYR A 303 18.42 0.64 -38.39
N TYR A 304 18.15 0.50 -39.68
CA TYR A 304 17.99 -0.80 -40.31
C TYR A 304 19.28 -1.62 -40.19
N GLY A 305 19.16 -2.93 -39.95
CA GLY A 305 20.26 -3.83 -39.62
C GLY A 305 20.64 -3.86 -38.14
N SER A 306 20.01 -3.03 -37.29
CA SER A 306 20.30 -3.04 -35.85
C SER A 306 19.77 -4.32 -35.19
N VAL A 307 20.56 -4.84 -34.24
CA VAL A 307 20.10 -5.87 -33.31
C VAL A 307 19.51 -5.17 -32.08
N ILE A 308 18.26 -5.51 -31.77
CA ILE A 308 17.47 -4.88 -30.73
C ILE A 308 16.87 -5.91 -29.78
N THR A 309 16.49 -5.45 -28.59
CA THR A 309 15.55 -6.12 -27.72
C THR A 309 14.32 -5.21 -27.54
N LEU A 310 13.15 -5.82 -27.41
CA LEU A 310 11.88 -5.10 -27.27
C LEU A 310 11.32 -5.34 -25.89
N ARG A 311 11.31 -4.29 -25.06
CA ARG A 311 10.79 -4.35 -23.69
C ARG A 311 9.35 -3.83 -23.68
N HIS A 312 8.41 -4.58 -23.12
CA HIS A 312 7.05 -4.10 -22.94
C HIS A 312 6.96 -3.10 -21.78
N HIS A 313 6.34 -1.95 -22.01
CA HIS A 313 6.35 -0.82 -21.07
C HIS A 313 5.50 -1.08 -19.81
N GLU A 314 4.29 -1.61 -19.99
CA GLU A 314 3.33 -1.79 -18.89
C GLU A 314 3.65 -3.02 -18.03
N SER A 315 4.22 -4.11 -18.61
CA SER A 315 4.60 -5.33 -17.89
C SER A 315 5.68 -5.12 -16.81
N LEU A 316 5.69 -6.00 -15.80
CA LEU A 316 6.73 -6.02 -14.76
C LEU A 316 7.91 -6.87 -15.25
N GLY A 317 8.75 -6.26 -16.09
CA GLY A 317 9.76 -6.98 -16.86
C GLY A 317 9.08 -7.83 -17.94
N GLY A 318 9.60 -7.78 -19.16
CA GLY A 318 8.98 -8.46 -20.29
C GLY A 318 9.67 -8.10 -21.59
N TYR A 319 10.57 -8.96 -22.03
CA TYR A 319 11.30 -8.85 -23.28
C TYR A 319 10.64 -9.76 -24.32
N LEU A 320 10.40 -9.23 -25.53
CA LEU A 320 9.90 -10.02 -26.64
C LEU A 320 10.89 -11.14 -26.93
N HIS A 321 10.38 -12.36 -26.85
CA HIS A 321 11.18 -13.56 -26.80
C HIS A 321 10.62 -14.62 -27.76
N SER A 322 11.51 -15.39 -28.36
CA SER A 322 11.13 -16.56 -29.15
C SER A 322 12.16 -17.66 -29.01
N HIS A 323 11.74 -18.91 -29.04
CA HIS A 323 12.61 -20.07 -28.89
C HIS A 323 12.11 -21.20 -29.78
N ASN A 324 12.89 -22.26 -30.00
CA ASN A 324 12.58 -23.31 -30.96
C ASN A 324 11.51 -24.32 -30.45
N HIS A 325 10.37 -23.81 -29.95
CA HIS A 325 9.17 -24.56 -29.64
C HIS A 325 8.00 -23.96 -30.42
N THR A 326 7.03 -24.79 -30.79
CA THR A 326 5.86 -24.41 -31.57
C THR A 326 4.61 -24.39 -30.73
N TYR A 327 3.60 -23.61 -31.13
CA TYR A 327 2.30 -23.65 -30.47
C TYR A 327 1.65 -25.04 -30.65
N PRO A 328 1.06 -25.63 -29.58
CA PRO A 328 0.36 -26.92 -29.68
C PRO A 328 -0.99 -26.82 -30.41
N SER A 329 -1.51 -25.61 -30.57
CA SER A 329 -2.76 -25.26 -31.24
C SER A 329 -2.54 -24.01 -32.10
N GLY A 330 -3.57 -23.53 -32.79
CA GLY A 330 -3.46 -22.31 -33.59
C GLY A 330 -2.70 -22.55 -34.90
N SER A 331 -1.69 -21.74 -35.19
CA SER A 331 -0.91 -21.85 -36.43
C SER A 331 0.03 -23.06 -36.46
N GLY A 332 0.42 -23.58 -35.29
CA GLY A 332 1.50 -24.57 -35.17
C GLY A 332 2.90 -24.00 -35.45
N GLU A 333 3.03 -22.67 -35.57
CA GLU A 333 4.30 -21.99 -35.81
C GLU A 333 5.11 -21.76 -34.53
N GLN A 334 6.30 -21.18 -34.66
CA GLN A 334 7.21 -20.94 -33.53
C GLN A 334 6.60 -19.94 -32.54
N GLN A 335 6.70 -20.26 -31.25
CA GLN A 335 6.13 -19.46 -30.16
C GLN A 335 6.80 -18.09 -30.03
N VAL A 336 6.00 -17.08 -29.72
CA VAL A 336 6.45 -15.75 -29.30
C VAL A 336 5.79 -15.41 -27.97
N SER A 337 6.57 -14.87 -27.05
CA SER A 337 6.15 -14.58 -25.69
C SER A 337 6.88 -13.35 -25.13
N LEU A 338 6.55 -12.94 -23.91
CA LEU A 338 7.47 -12.12 -23.12
C LEU A 338 8.15 -12.97 -22.03
N THR A 339 9.48 -12.94 -22.01
CA THR A 339 10.28 -13.45 -20.91
C THR A 339 10.67 -12.34 -19.94
N GLN A 340 10.84 -12.67 -18.67
CA GLN A 340 11.34 -11.73 -17.67
C GLN A 340 12.87 -11.67 -17.65
N GLN A 341 13.54 -12.69 -18.19
CA GLN A 341 14.99 -12.80 -18.26
C GLN A 341 15.54 -11.74 -19.21
N GLU A 342 16.25 -10.75 -18.67
CA GLU A 342 16.90 -9.70 -19.47
C GLU A 342 18.02 -10.27 -20.34
N GLU A 343 18.92 -11.05 -19.75
CA GLU A 343 20.10 -11.62 -20.40
C GLU A 343 19.79 -12.96 -21.07
N ASP A 344 19.06 -12.92 -22.19
CA ASP A 344 18.84 -14.08 -23.06
C ASP A 344 19.08 -13.70 -24.52
N TYR A 345 19.89 -14.51 -25.22
CA TYR A 345 20.15 -14.33 -26.65
C TYR A 345 18.88 -14.48 -27.51
N ASN A 346 17.90 -15.24 -27.03
CA ASN A 346 16.58 -15.42 -27.65
C ASN A 346 15.67 -14.19 -27.54
N ASN A 347 16.14 -13.10 -26.91
CA ASN A 347 15.45 -11.82 -26.87
C ASN A 347 15.87 -10.90 -28.04
N LYS A 348 16.84 -11.32 -28.85
CA LYS A 348 17.46 -10.47 -29.89
C LYS A 348 16.70 -10.54 -31.21
N TRP A 349 16.34 -9.36 -31.72
CA TRP A 349 15.64 -9.17 -32.98
C TRP A 349 16.45 -8.26 -33.90
N CYS A 350 16.55 -8.67 -35.15
CA CYS A 350 17.29 -7.99 -36.20
C CYS A 350 16.26 -7.17 -37.01
N ILE A 351 16.42 -5.84 -37.05
CA ILE A 351 15.52 -4.96 -37.81
C ILE A 351 15.87 -5.00 -39.29
N GLU A 352 14.93 -5.45 -40.12
CA GLU A 352 15.12 -5.53 -41.56
C GLU A 352 14.26 -4.52 -42.32
N PRO A 353 14.74 -4.03 -43.47
CA PRO A 353 13.94 -3.19 -44.35
C PRO A 353 12.75 -3.95 -44.96
N PRO A 354 11.70 -3.24 -45.41
CA PRO A 354 10.55 -3.86 -46.04
C PRO A 354 10.88 -4.52 -47.39
N ARG A 355 12.04 -4.23 -47.99
CA ARG A 355 12.53 -4.89 -49.20
C ARG A 355 14.04 -5.17 -49.06
N PRO A 356 14.50 -6.40 -49.28
CA PRO A 356 15.90 -6.80 -49.05
C PRO A 356 16.91 -6.09 -49.97
N HIS A 357 16.46 -5.56 -51.13
CA HIS A 357 17.33 -4.88 -52.10
C HIS A 357 17.23 -3.35 -52.07
N SER A 358 16.67 -2.72 -51.03
CA SER A 358 16.65 -1.24 -50.96
C SER A 358 18.00 -0.62 -50.62
N ASP A 359 18.98 -1.43 -50.23
CA ASP A 359 20.26 -0.99 -49.67
C ASP A 359 21.41 -1.10 -50.70
N GLU A 360 21.15 -0.78 -51.98
CA GLU A 360 22.16 -0.81 -53.06
C GLU A 360 23.36 0.15 -52.83
N ASN A 361 23.33 1.01 -51.81
CA ASN A 361 24.33 2.06 -51.61
C ASN A 361 25.14 1.98 -50.30
N GLY A 362 25.00 0.93 -49.49
CA GLY A 362 25.76 0.78 -48.23
C GLY A 362 25.57 1.94 -47.24
N SER A 363 24.48 2.72 -47.37
CA SER A 363 24.17 3.87 -46.53
C SER A 363 23.36 3.42 -45.31
N LEU A 364 23.90 3.70 -44.12
CA LEU A 364 23.24 3.44 -42.84
C LEU A 364 21.93 4.26 -42.74
N ARG A 365 20.77 3.60 -42.90
CA ARG A 365 19.45 4.24 -42.95
C ARG A 365 18.76 4.21 -41.59
N LYS A 366 18.26 5.37 -41.15
CA LYS A 366 17.48 5.53 -39.91
C LYS A 366 16.05 4.99 -40.09
N VAL A 367 15.50 4.41 -39.03
CA VAL A 367 14.08 4.07 -38.93
C VAL A 367 13.34 5.31 -38.40
N ASN A 368 12.34 5.77 -39.13
CA ASN A 368 11.52 6.91 -38.75
C ASN A 368 10.15 6.45 -38.27
N ASP A 369 9.42 7.35 -37.60
CA ASP A 369 8.01 7.18 -37.29
C ASP A 369 7.17 6.93 -38.56
N PHE A 370 6.22 5.98 -38.46
CA PHE A 370 5.52 5.31 -39.57
C PHE A 370 6.43 4.52 -40.52
N GLY A 371 7.66 4.21 -40.10
CA GLY A 371 8.59 3.37 -40.84
C GLY A 371 8.14 1.91 -40.84
N LYS A 372 8.24 1.25 -41.99
CA LYS A 372 7.97 -0.20 -42.11
C LYS A 372 9.24 -0.99 -41.81
N VAL A 373 9.09 -2.03 -41.01
CA VAL A 373 10.17 -2.93 -40.59
C VAL A 373 9.71 -4.38 -40.64
N ARG A 374 10.68 -5.29 -40.77
CA ARG A 374 10.49 -6.69 -40.36
C ARG A 374 11.39 -6.98 -39.17
N LEU A 375 10.93 -7.84 -38.28
CA LEU A 375 11.66 -8.24 -37.08
C LEU A 375 12.06 -9.70 -37.27
N ARG A 376 13.34 -9.96 -37.55
CA ARG A 376 13.88 -11.31 -37.64
C ARG A 376 14.45 -11.74 -36.30
N HIS A 377 14.01 -12.88 -35.79
CA HIS A 377 14.58 -13.44 -34.57
C HIS A 377 16.01 -13.90 -34.84
N CYS A 378 17.00 -13.29 -34.18
CA CYS A 378 18.40 -13.49 -34.57
C CYS A 378 18.91 -14.92 -34.26
N ALA A 379 18.27 -15.66 -33.33
CA ALA A 379 18.68 -17.02 -32.99
C ALA A 379 18.11 -18.10 -33.94
N THR A 380 16.88 -17.94 -34.42
CA THR A 380 16.22 -18.93 -35.30
C THR A 380 16.13 -18.50 -36.75
N GLY A 381 16.43 -17.23 -37.07
CA GLY A 381 16.33 -16.69 -38.42
C GLY A 381 14.89 -16.47 -38.90
N LYS A 382 13.87 -16.73 -38.07
CA LYS A 382 12.46 -16.62 -38.44
C LYS A 382 11.95 -15.19 -38.32
N LEU A 383 10.96 -14.82 -39.13
CA LEU A 383 10.31 -13.52 -39.09
C LEU A 383 9.11 -13.50 -38.16
N LEU A 384 8.96 -12.40 -37.41
CA LEU A 384 7.79 -12.15 -36.58
C LEU A 384 6.54 -11.92 -37.44
N ARG A 385 5.49 -12.69 -37.20
CA ARG A 385 4.24 -12.71 -37.96
C ARG A 385 3.05 -12.45 -37.05
N ALA A 386 2.04 -11.75 -37.56
CA ALA A 386 0.68 -11.86 -37.02
C ALA A 386 -0.13 -12.79 -37.93
N SER A 387 -0.64 -13.89 -37.37
CA SER A 387 -1.42 -14.87 -38.13
C SER A 387 -2.93 -14.64 -37.95
N SER A 388 -3.73 -15.28 -38.78
CA SER A 388 -5.19 -15.34 -38.62
C SER A 388 -5.64 -16.39 -37.59
N ALA A 389 -4.69 -17.15 -37.01
CA ALA A 389 -4.99 -18.09 -35.94
C ALA A 389 -5.36 -17.33 -34.66
N LYS A 390 -6.15 -17.99 -33.80
CA LYS A 390 -6.50 -17.44 -32.49
C LYS A 390 -5.32 -17.56 -31.53
N PRO A 391 -5.07 -16.59 -30.65
CA PRO A 391 -4.08 -16.72 -29.60
C PRO A 391 -4.39 -17.92 -28.69
N PRO A 392 -3.35 -18.51 -28.09
CA PRO A 392 -3.47 -19.77 -27.37
C PRO A 392 -4.23 -19.69 -26.04
N VAL A 393 -4.34 -18.51 -25.42
CA VAL A 393 -5.05 -18.32 -24.14
C VAL A 393 -6.18 -17.30 -24.28
N SER A 394 -5.90 -16.19 -24.96
CA SER A 394 -6.89 -15.13 -25.18
C SER A 394 -7.72 -15.38 -26.45
N GLU A 395 -8.52 -16.44 -26.46
CA GLU A 395 -9.20 -17.02 -27.65
C GLU A 395 -10.37 -16.20 -28.26
N GLN A 396 -10.46 -14.89 -27.99
CA GLN A 396 -11.50 -14.04 -28.57
C GLN A 396 -11.32 -13.94 -30.09
N GLU A 397 -12.42 -13.93 -30.84
CA GLU A 397 -12.40 -14.04 -32.32
C GLU A 397 -11.70 -12.88 -33.04
N TYR A 398 -11.61 -11.71 -32.42
CA TYR A 398 -10.94 -10.54 -32.98
C TYR A 398 -9.45 -10.47 -32.62
N ASN A 399 -8.92 -11.51 -31.97
CA ASN A 399 -7.53 -11.60 -31.58
C ASN A 399 -6.76 -12.46 -32.58
N SER A 400 -5.58 -11.97 -32.96
CA SER A 400 -4.65 -12.65 -33.85
C SER A 400 -3.44 -13.15 -33.06
N GLU A 401 -3.07 -14.41 -33.27
CA GLU A 401 -1.85 -15.00 -32.73
C GLU A 401 -0.61 -14.32 -33.33
N ILE A 402 0.41 -14.09 -32.49
CA ILE A 402 1.74 -13.65 -32.94
C ILE A 402 2.69 -14.85 -32.87
N SER A 403 3.38 -15.11 -33.97
CA SER A 403 4.25 -16.28 -34.15
C SER A 403 5.53 -15.91 -34.89
N CYS A 404 6.43 -16.87 -35.04
CA CYS A 404 7.62 -16.75 -35.88
C CYS A 404 7.56 -17.76 -37.05
N THR A 405 7.78 -17.29 -38.28
CA THR A 405 7.67 -18.09 -39.51
C THR A 405 8.85 -17.96 -40.46
N GLY A 406 8.91 -18.87 -41.44
CA GLY A 406 9.97 -18.95 -42.44
C GLY A 406 11.34 -19.34 -41.86
N ASP A 407 12.39 -19.05 -42.62
CA ASP A 407 13.79 -19.29 -42.28
C ASP A 407 14.61 -18.02 -42.58
N ALA A 408 15.95 -18.08 -42.41
CA ALA A 408 16.84 -16.92 -42.59
C ALA A 408 16.69 -16.22 -43.96
N ASP A 409 16.44 -16.99 -45.02
CA ASP A 409 16.28 -16.47 -46.39
C ASP A 409 14.83 -16.06 -46.73
N TYR A 410 13.88 -16.29 -45.81
CA TYR A 410 12.48 -15.94 -46.02
C TYR A 410 12.29 -14.43 -46.01
N VAL A 411 11.80 -13.88 -47.13
CA VAL A 411 11.66 -12.43 -47.33
C VAL A 411 10.43 -11.86 -46.62
N GLY A 412 9.42 -12.68 -46.32
CA GLY A 412 8.18 -12.24 -45.67
C GLY A 412 7.21 -11.47 -46.57
N ASN A 413 5.93 -11.59 -46.28
CA ASN A 413 4.81 -10.92 -46.94
C ASN A 413 4.24 -9.81 -46.04
N SER A 414 2.95 -9.48 -46.21
CA SER A 414 2.24 -8.46 -45.42
C SER A 414 2.06 -8.87 -43.96
N ASP A 415 1.93 -10.17 -43.65
CA ASP A 415 1.71 -10.67 -42.29
C ASP A 415 2.97 -10.55 -41.41
N GLU A 416 4.16 -10.44 -42.00
CA GLU A 416 5.44 -10.22 -41.33
C GLU A 416 5.89 -8.75 -41.36
N LEU A 417 5.08 -7.87 -41.95
CA LEU A 417 5.41 -6.46 -42.12
C LEU A 417 4.76 -5.62 -41.03
N TRP A 418 5.58 -4.88 -40.30
CA TRP A 418 5.17 -4.07 -39.16
C TRP A 418 5.47 -2.59 -39.40
N THR A 419 4.48 -1.73 -39.22
CA THR A 419 4.64 -0.28 -39.21
C THR A 419 4.89 0.17 -37.77
N VAL A 420 6.04 0.82 -37.55
CA VAL A 420 6.43 1.33 -36.23
C VAL A 420 5.88 2.74 -36.07
N VAL A 421 5.08 2.94 -35.02
CA VAL A 421 4.48 4.25 -34.71
C VAL A 421 4.99 4.71 -33.35
N SER A 422 5.62 5.88 -33.30
CA SER A 422 6.08 6.46 -32.04
C SER A 422 4.96 7.20 -31.31
N VAL A 423 5.06 7.27 -29.98
CA VAL A 423 4.11 7.97 -29.12
C VAL A 423 4.79 9.15 -28.46
N GLY A 424 4.33 10.35 -28.77
CA GLY A 424 4.82 11.60 -28.18
C GLY A 424 6.00 12.24 -28.91
N ASP A 425 6.59 11.55 -29.89
CA ASP A 425 7.61 12.12 -30.76
C ASP A 425 6.98 12.93 -31.93
N PRO A 426 7.73 13.85 -32.55
CA PRO A 426 7.27 14.53 -33.76
C PRO A 426 7.01 13.55 -34.91
N LEU A 427 5.97 13.82 -35.69
CA LEU A 427 5.58 13.01 -36.84
C LEU A 427 6.76 12.80 -37.81
N HIS A 428 6.98 11.55 -38.24
CA HIS A 428 8.06 11.15 -39.16
C HIS A 428 9.50 11.45 -38.69
N SER A 429 9.69 11.72 -37.39
CA SER A 429 11.03 11.86 -36.82
C SER A 429 11.76 10.51 -36.74
N ALA A 430 13.09 10.56 -36.71
CA ALA A 430 13.91 9.37 -36.52
C ALA A 430 13.73 8.81 -35.10
N LEU A 431 13.48 7.51 -34.99
CA LEU A 431 13.25 6.83 -33.72
C LEU A 431 14.52 6.80 -32.89
N ARG A 432 14.36 6.99 -31.58
CA ARG A 432 15.48 7.02 -30.62
C ARG A 432 15.34 5.88 -29.62
N PRO A 433 16.28 4.92 -29.58
CA PRO A 433 16.30 3.88 -28.56
C PRO A 433 16.21 4.46 -27.15
N LEU A 434 15.58 3.73 -26.22
CA LEU A 434 15.38 4.10 -24.80
C LEU A 434 14.52 5.35 -24.52
N LYS A 435 14.25 6.19 -25.53
CA LYS A 435 13.46 7.44 -25.39
C LYS A 435 12.11 7.33 -26.07
N SER A 436 12.08 6.81 -27.29
CA SER A 436 10.86 6.65 -28.07
C SER A 436 10.08 5.44 -27.56
N LEU A 437 8.85 5.66 -27.10
CA LEU A 437 7.87 4.60 -26.92
C LEU A 437 7.22 4.31 -28.27
N VAL A 438 7.18 3.04 -28.66
CA VAL A 438 6.69 2.64 -29.98
C VAL A 438 5.56 1.61 -29.90
N LYS A 439 4.76 1.56 -30.96
CA LYS A 439 3.78 0.52 -31.25
C LYS A 439 4.12 -0.15 -32.56
N PHE A 440 3.74 -1.42 -32.68
CA PHE A 440 3.91 -2.20 -33.90
C PHE A 440 2.55 -2.53 -34.49
N LEU A 441 2.22 -1.92 -35.63
CA LEU A 441 0.99 -2.17 -36.38
C LEU A 441 1.30 -3.17 -37.49
N ASN A 442 0.64 -4.32 -37.49
CA ASN A 442 0.78 -5.32 -38.53
C ASN A 442 -0.01 -4.91 -39.79
N GLU A 443 0.64 -4.96 -40.94
CA GLU A 443 0.03 -4.56 -42.22
C GLU A 443 -0.91 -5.63 -42.79
N GLY A 444 -0.62 -6.91 -42.59
CA GLY A 444 -1.42 -8.03 -43.11
C GLY A 444 -2.77 -8.18 -42.40
N GLN A 445 -2.74 -8.18 -41.06
CA GLN A 445 -3.92 -8.40 -40.23
C GLN A 445 -4.62 -7.09 -39.80
N GLY A 446 -3.98 -5.93 -40.01
CA GLY A 446 -4.53 -4.62 -39.62
C GLY A 446 -4.73 -4.49 -38.10
N CYS A 447 -3.82 -5.06 -37.32
CA CYS A 447 -3.89 -5.13 -35.87
C CYS A 447 -2.62 -4.56 -35.23
N THR A 448 -2.66 -4.27 -33.94
CA THR A 448 -1.51 -3.75 -33.18
C THR A 448 -1.05 -4.81 -32.18
N MET A 449 0.26 -5.00 -32.11
CA MET A 449 0.89 -5.86 -31.12
C MET A 449 0.62 -5.38 -29.70
N LEU A 450 0.26 -6.32 -28.83
CA LEU A 450 -0.06 -6.09 -27.44
C LEU A 450 0.44 -7.25 -26.58
N ALA A 451 0.84 -6.95 -25.36
CA ALA A 451 1.13 -7.93 -24.32
C ALA A 451 0.38 -7.61 -23.03
N HIS A 452 0.23 -8.61 -22.16
CA HIS A 452 -0.47 -8.48 -20.89
C HIS A 452 0.04 -9.49 -19.85
N ASP A 453 -0.39 -9.33 -18.59
CA ASP A 453 0.05 -10.17 -17.47
C ASP A 453 -0.55 -11.61 -17.46
N THR A 454 -1.14 -12.09 -18.56
CA THR A 454 -1.59 -13.49 -18.67
C THR A 454 -0.43 -14.32 -19.19
N ARG A 455 -0.27 -15.51 -18.62
CA ARG A 455 0.83 -16.42 -18.94
C ARG A 455 0.34 -17.59 -19.76
N LEU A 456 1.22 -18.06 -20.63
CA LEU A 456 1.05 -19.32 -21.32
C LEU A 456 1.05 -20.47 -20.29
N PRO A 457 0.41 -21.60 -20.61
CA PRO A 457 0.49 -22.82 -19.81
C PRO A 457 1.92 -23.38 -19.73
N ASN A 458 2.06 -24.54 -19.09
CA ASN A 458 3.35 -25.23 -18.92
C ASN A 458 4.10 -25.46 -20.26
N TRP A 459 3.39 -25.69 -21.36
CA TRP A 459 4.00 -25.85 -22.69
C TRP A 459 4.66 -24.57 -23.23
N GLY A 460 4.31 -23.39 -22.71
CA GLY A 460 4.90 -22.10 -23.03
C GLY A 460 5.72 -21.53 -21.86
N PHE A 461 6.24 -22.41 -21.00
CA PHE A 461 7.15 -22.08 -19.90
C PHE A 461 6.65 -21.03 -18.91
N HIS A 462 5.32 -20.84 -18.81
CA HIS A 462 4.73 -19.76 -18.00
C HIS A 462 5.21 -18.35 -18.36
N GLN A 463 5.68 -18.13 -19.59
CA GLN A 463 5.99 -16.82 -20.15
C GLN A 463 4.70 -16.04 -20.46
N GLN A 464 4.78 -14.73 -20.63
CA GLN A 464 3.59 -13.92 -20.90
C GLN A 464 3.15 -14.04 -22.36
N GLU A 465 1.83 -14.02 -22.59
CA GLU A 465 1.22 -14.06 -23.92
C GLU A 465 1.44 -12.74 -24.67
N VAL A 466 1.74 -12.84 -25.96
CA VAL A 466 1.84 -11.73 -26.91
C VAL A 466 0.86 -12.00 -28.05
N LEU A 467 0.06 -11.01 -28.42
CA LEU A 467 -0.97 -11.16 -29.45
C LEU A 467 -1.21 -9.83 -30.20
N CYS A 468 -2.02 -9.88 -31.24
CA CYS A 468 -2.32 -8.73 -32.07
C CYS A 468 -3.83 -8.42 -32.07
N LEU A 469 -4.21 -7.16 -31.82
CA LEU A 469 -5.61 -6.72 -31.70
C LEU A 469 -5.92 -5.54 -32.63
N ARG A 470 -7.09 -5.53 -33.25
CA ARG A 470 -7.55 -4.40 -34.10
C ARG A 470 -7.87 -3.14 -33.29
N SER A 471 -8.33 -3.30 -32.05
CA SER A 471 -8.69 -2.18 -31.16
C SER A 471 -8.18 -2.45 -29.74
N PRO A 472 -6.86 -2.37 -29.53
CA PRO A 472 -6.24 -2.65 -28.24
C PRO A 472 -6.45 -1.52 -27.22
N THR A 473 -6.24 -1.84 -25.95
CA THR A 473 -5.97 -0.83 -24.93
C THR A 473 -4.60 -0.21 -25.16
N GLU A 474 -4.55 1.08 -25.43
CA GLU A 474 -3.34 1.81 -25.86
C GLU A 474 -2.12 1.59 -24.96
N SER A 475 -2.29 1.61 -23.63
CA SER A 475 -1.18 1.46 -22.68
C SER A 475 -0.43 0.13 -22.82
N ARG A 476 -1.12 -0.93 -23.24
CA ARG A 476 -0.59 -2.29 -23.37
C ARG A 476 0.06 -2.58 -24.73
N THR A 477 0.06 -1.61 -25.63
CA THR A 477 0.70 -1.71 -26.96
C THR A 477 2.11 -1.11 -27.00
N LEU A 478 2.53 -0.49 -25.90
CA LEU A 478 3.75 0.30 -25.85
C LEU A 478 4.97 -0.59 -25.57
N PHE A 479 5.97 -0.47 -26.44
CA PHE A 479 7.28 -1.10 -26.31
C PHE A 479 8.39 -0.06 -26.28
N GLU A 480 9.43 -0.34 -25.52
CA GLU A 480 10.70 0.36 -25.49
C GLU A 480 11.72 -0.46 -26.28
N ILE A 481 12.46 0.23 -27.15
CA ILE A 481 13.53 -0.38 -27.95
C ILE A 481 14.85 -0.18 -27.23
N GLU A 482 15.52 -1.28 -26.88
CA GLU A 482 16.91 -1.29 -26.44
C GLU A 482 17.76 -1.85 -27.60
N THR A 483 18.93 -1.27 -27.85
CA THR A 483 19.79 -1.64 -28.99
C THR A 483 21.15 -2.08 -28.48
N GLU A 484 21.73 -3.12 -29.07
CA GLU A 484 23.12 -3.48 -28.78
C GLU A 484 24.09 -2.49 -29.42
N GLN A 485 25.31 -2.42 -28.88
CA GLN A 485 26.39 -1.67 -29.51
C GLN A 485 26.70 -2.30 -30.86
N LEU A 486 26.52 -1.52 -31.94
CA LEU A 486 26.91 -1.91 -33.27
C LEU A 486 28.41 -1.72 -33.42
N ASN A 487 29.12 -2.74 -33.92
CA ASN A 487 30.55 -2.63 -34.22
C ASN A 487 30.78 -1.41 -35.12
N ALA A 488 31.59 -0.48 -34.60
CA ALA A 488 31.79 0.84 -35.14
C ALA A 488 32.18 0.79 -36.62
N THR A 489 31.25 1.19 -37.48
CA THR A 489 31.62 1.95 -38.67
C THR A 489 31.53 3.43 -38.28
N ASP A 490 32.41 4.28 -38.80
CA ASP A 490 32.55 5.70 -38.44
C ASP A 490 31.29 6.59 -38.67
N LYS A 491 30.12 5.99 -38.92
CA LYS A 491 28.86 6.65 -39.28
C LYS A 491 27.76 6.59 -38.22
N ILE A 492 27.93 5.84 -37.12
CA ILE A 492 26.89 5.71 -36.07
C ILE A 492 27.12 6.76 -34.99
N GLU A 493 26.14 7.64 -34.78
CA GLU A 493 26.15 8.61 -33.68
C GLU A 493 25.77 7.91 -32.37
N TYR A 494 26.70 7.89 -31.41
CA TYR A 494 26.44 7.40 -30.06
C TYR A 494 26.12 8.55 -29.10
N ARG A 495 25.25 8.28 -28.12
CA ARG A 495 24.98 9.18 -27.01
C ARG A 495 25.10 8.44 -25.69
N THR A 496 25.67 9.12 -24.70
CA THR A 496 25.64 8.66 -23.31
C THR A 496 24.24 8.85 -22.71
N PHE A 497 23.61 7.75 -22.29
CA PHE A 497 22.38 7.79 -21.52
C PHE A 497 22.72 7.99 -20.04
N THR A 498 22.51 9.19 -19.51
CA THR A 498 22.87 9.53 -18.12
C THR A 498 21.75 9.35 -17.11
N GLY A 499 20.57 8.92 -17.56
CA GLY A 499 19.33 8.96 -16.79
C GLY A 499 18.92 10.39 -16.37
N ASP A 500 17.71 10.51 -15.83
CA ASP A 500 17.14 11.80 -15.41
C ASP A 500 17.43 12.15 -13.94
N ALA A 501 18.12 11.30 -13.19
CA ALA A 501 18.30 11.41 -11.73
C ALA A 501 18.95 12.72 -11.24
N ARG A 502 19.79 13.37 -12.07
CA ARG A 502 20.48 14.63 -11.69
C ARG A 502 19.52 15.81 -11.57
N LYS A 503 18.34 15.74 -12.18
CA LYS A 503 17.30 16.78 -12.08
C LYS A 503 16.31 16.40 -10.98
N VAL A 504 15.88 17.35 -10.16
CA VAL A 504 14.88 17.10 -9.09
C VAL A 504 13.62 16.41 -9.64
N ILE A 505 13.09 16.90 -10.76
CA ILE A 505 11.91 16.30 -11.41
C ILE A 505 12.19 14.87 -11.86
N GLY A 506 13.39 14.60 -12.37
CA GLY A 506 13.80 13.28 -12.80
C GLY A 506 13.95 12.29 -11.64
N PHE A 507 14.55 12.73 -10.54
CA PHE A 507 14.64 11.95 -9.31
C PHE A 507 13.24 11.61 -8.75
N VAL A 508 12.32 12.58 -8.75
CA VAL A 508 10.92 12.33 -8.34
C VAL A 508 10.24 11.31 -9.26
N LYS A 509 10.49 11.33 -10.58
CA LYS A 509 9.97 10.31 -11.49
C LYS A 509 10.49 8.91 -11.15
N LEU A 510 11.77 8.79 -10.77
CA LEU A 510 12.34 7.51 -10.34
C LEU A 510 11.70 7.01 -9.03
N LEU A 511 11.44 7.90 -8.07
CA LEU A 511 10.72 7.55 -6.83
C LEU A 511 9.30 7.05 -7.12
N VAL A 512 8.59 7.72 -8.04
CA VAL A 512 7.25 7.30 -8.47
C VAL A 512 7.31 5.94 -9.17
N GLU A 513 8.29 5.74 -10.05
CA GLU A 513 8.52 4.46 -10.71
C GLU A 513 8.77 3.35 -9.69
N LEU A 514 9.62 3.59 -8.68
CA LEU A 514 9.90 2.62 -7.62
C LEU A 514 8.60 2.17 -6.93
N VAL A 515 7.78 3.11 -6.46
CA VAL A 515 6.51 2.78 -5.79
C VAL A 515 5.56 2.01 -6.72
N GLN A 516 5.47 2.39 -8.00
CA GLN A 516 4.67 1.68 -8.99
C GLN A 516 5.15 0.25 -9.22
N ARG A 517 6.47 0.05 -9.33
CA ARG A 517 7.09 -1.26 -9.54
C ARG A 517 6.96 -2.14 -8.29
N GLN A 518 7.09 -1.60 -7.08
CA GLN A 518 6.81 -2.32 -5.83
C GLN A 518 5.35 -2.79 -5.74
N TYR A 519 4.40 -1.93 -6.09
CA TYR A 519 2.98 -2.30 -6.12
C TYR A 519 2.71 -3.42 -7.13
N LYS A 520 3.26 -3.30 -8.35
CA LYS A 520 3.10 -4.31 -9.38
C LYS A 520 3.82 -5.61 -9.03
N TRP A 521 4.97 -5.55 -8.37
CA TRP A 521 5.71 -6.70 -7.82
C TRP A 521 4.90 -7.48 -6.79
N ASN A 522 4.24 -6.80 -5.86
CA ASN A 522 3.34 -7.44 -4.90
C ASN A 522 2.17 -8.17 -5.58
N TYR A 523 1.55 -7.54 -6.59
CA TYR A 523 0.49 -8.19 -7.37
C TYR A 523 1.01 -9.43 -8.12
N TYR A 524 2.22 -9.31 -8.68
CA TYR A 524 2.89 -10.39 -9.38
C TYR A 524 3.14 -11.58 -8.44
N GLU A 525 3.83 -11.40 -7.31
CA GLU A 525 4.06 -12.49 -6.35
C GLU A 525 2.75 -13.16 -5.88
N ASN A 526 1.70 -12.37 -5.65
CA ASN A 526 0.42 -12.86 -5.12
C ASN A 526 -0.24 -13.89 -6.02
N LYS A 527 -0.20 -13.66 -7.34
CA LYS A 527 -0.84 -14.52 -8.33
C LYS A 527 -0.18 -15.90 -8.41
N PHE A 528 1.07 -16.02 -7.96
CA PHE A 528 1.89 -17.22 -8.18
C PHE A 528 2.30 -17.95 -6.89
N LYS A 529 2.32 -17.29 -5.71
CA LYS A 529 2.44 -17.98 -4.42
C LYS A 529 1.07 -18.54 -4.00
N LYS A 530 0.97 -19.87 -3.87
CA LYS A 530 -0.26 -20.57 -3.47
C LYS A 530 -0.56 -20.27 -1.99
N HIS A 531 -1.68 -19.61 -1.70
CA HIS A 531 -2.02 -19.23 -0.33
C HIS A 531 -2.57 -20.43 0.44
N SER A 532 -1.95 -20.74 1.58
CA SER A 532 -2.42 -21.73 2.56
C SER A 532 -3.32 -21.13 3.65
N GLU A 533 -3.49 -19.81 3.68
CA GLU A 533 -4.27 -19.09 4.69
C GLU A 533 -5.78 -18.99 4.35
N PRO A 534 -6.65 -18.91 5.37
CA PRO A 534 -8.09 -18.74 5.18
C PRO A 534 -8.41 -17.44 4.43
N THR A 535 -9.47 -17.50 3.60
CA THR A 535 -10.03 -16.36 2.88
C THR A 535 -10.21 -15.14 3.81
N VAL A 536 -9.73 -13.97 3.40
CA VAL A 536 -9.75 -12.69 4.15
C VAL A 536 -11.10 -12.35 4.80
N GLU A 537 -12.20 -12.76 4.14
CA GLU A 537 -13.57 -12.58 4.63
C GLU A 537 -13.83 -13.28 5.98
N LYS A 538 -13.09 -14.35 6.27
CA LYS A 538 -13.22 -15.13 7.51
C LYS A 538 -12.38 -14.56 8.65
N TRP A 539 -11.41 -13.69 8.38
CA TRP A 539 -10.53 -13.13 9.42
C TRP A 539 -11.27 -12.53 10.61
N PRO A 540 -12.32 -11.71 10.45
CA PRO A 540 -13.01 -11.09 11.59
C PRO A 540 -13.78 -12.09 12.45
N PHE A 541 -14.11 -13.27 11.90
CA PHE A 541 -14.96 -14.30 12.54
C PHE A 541 -14.18 -15.56 12.92
N GLN A 542 -12.84 -15.48 12.93
CA GLN A 542 -11.99 -16.61 13.28
C GLN A 542 -12.21 -17.03 14.75
N LEU A 543 -12.39 -18.33 14.95
CA LEU A 543 -12.48 -18.95 16.27
C LEU A 543 -11.12 -19.51 16.67
N PHE A 544 -10.72 -19.27 17.92
CA PHE A 544 -9.48 -19.75 18.50
C PHE A 544 -9.77 -20.81 19.57
N GLN A 545 -8.80 -21.70 19.83
CA GLN A 545 -8.92 -22.73 20.86
C GLN A 545 -9.18 -22.13 22.26
N GLN A 546 -8.57 -20.99 22.55
CA GLN A 546 -8.76 -20.27 23.81
C GLN A 546 -10.01 -19.38 23.71
N LYS A 547 -10.99 -19.59 24.60
CA LYS A 547 -12.27 -18.86 24.57
C LYS A 547 -12.07 -17.36 24.71
N TYR A 548 -11.23 -16.91 25.63
CA TYR A 548 -10.99 -15.47 25.85
C TYR A 548 -10.45 -14.76 24.60
N VAL A 549 -9.56 -15.41 23.85
CA VAL A 549 -9.03 -14.88 22.58
C VAL A 549 -10.16 -14.71 21.58
N THR A 550 -11.03 -15.73 21.44
CA THR A 550 -12.21 -15.67 20.58
C THR A 550 -13.15 -14.53 20.96
N HIS A 551 -13.41 -14.31 22.25
CA HIS A 551 -14.27 -13.21 22.71
C HIS A 551 -13.66 -11.83 22.45
N ILE A 552 -12.36 -11.64 22.69
CA ILE A 552 -11.66 -10.40 22.33
C ILE A 552 -11.72 -10.19 20.81
N TRP A 553 -11.49 -11.24 20.03
CA TRP A 553 -11.50 -11.14 18.58
C TRP A 553 -12.87 -10.76 18.03
N ILE A 554 -13.92 -11.53 18.36
CA ILE A 554 -15.28 -11.32 17.84
C ILE A 554 -15.88 -10.00 18.35
N SER A 555 -15.60 -9.62 19.61
CA SER A 555 -16.12 -8.36 20.15
C SER A 555 -15.66 -7.14 19.36
N SER A 556 -14.46 -7.22 18.75
CA SER A 556 -13.93 -6.15 17.87
C SER A 556 -14.77 -5.90 16.62
N VAL A 557 -15.63 -6.83 16.23
CA VAL A 557 -16.51 -6.76 15.03
C VAL A 557 -17.96 -6.59 15.43
N LEU A 558 -18.41 -7.40 16.40
CA LEU A 558 -19.80 -7.45 16.83
C LEU A 558 -20.24 -6.10 17.41
N TYR A 559 -19.39 -5.44 18.20
CA TYR A 559 -19.75 -4.15 18.78
C TYR A 559 -19.90 -3.04 17.72
N PRO A 560 -18.93 -2.79 16.82
CA PRO A 560 -19.12 -1.84 15.72
C PRO A 560 -20.40 -2.10 14.92
N LEU A 561 -20.69 -3.37 14.60
CA LEU A 561 -21.91 -3.77 13.90
C LEU A 561 -23.18 -3.39 14.69
N CYS A 562 -23.24 -3.76 15.97
CA CYS A 562 -24.34 -3.39 16.86
C CYS A 562 -24.51 -1.88 16.98
N PHE A 563 -23.41 -1.12 17.02
CA PHE A 563 -23.45 0.35 17.05
C PHE A 563 -24.05 0.92 15.76
N VAL A 564 -23.68 0.41 14.58
CA VAL A 564 -24.26 0.83 13.30
C VAL A 564 -25.76 0.52 13.24
N ILE A 565 -26.17 -0.68 13.64
CA ILE A 565 -27.58 -1.09 13.71
C ILE A 565 -28.34 -0.16 14.66
N TYR A 566 -27.79 0.10 15.84
CA TYR A 566 -28.39 1.03 16.81
C TYR A 566 -28.58 2.42 16.20
N GLN A 567 -27.57 2.99 15.56
CA GLN A 567 -27.68 4.31 14.92
C GLN A 567 -28.71 4.32 13.79
N ALA A 568 -28.76 3.27 12.95
CA ALA A 568 -29.75 3.14 11.89
C ALA A 568 -31.18 3.12 12.45
N VAL A 569 -31.41 2.38 13.54
CA VAL A 569 -32.71 2.35 14.24
C VAL A 569 -33.07 3.73 14.81
N GLN A 570 -32.10 4.50 15.31
CA GLN A 570 -32.35 5.85 15.81
C GLN A 570 -32.70 6.85 14.68
N MET A 571 -32.24 6.62 13.45
CA MET A 571 -32.54 7.49 12.30
C MET A 571 -33.95 7.27 11.71
N LEU A 572 -34.65 6.20 12.11
CA LEU A 572 -35.98 5.88 11.60
C LEU A 572 -37.00 7.00 11.91
N PRO A 573 -37.84 7.42 10.94
CA PRO A 573 -38.71 8.60 11.06
C PRO A 573 -39.65 8.60 12.27
N TRP A 574 -40.16 7.43 12.65
CA TRP A 574 -41.09 7.22 13.76
C TRP A 574 -40.49 7.58 15.15
N ARG A 575 -39.16 7.52 15.32
CA ARG A 575 -38.50 7.89 16.59
C ARG A 575 -38.15 9.37 16.74
N ARG A 576 -38.30 10.19 15.69
CA ARG A 576 -37.82 11.58 15.63
C ARG A 576 -38.36 12.54 16.71
N PRO A 577 -39.63 12.45 17.18
CA PRO A 577 -40.14 13.39 18.20
C PRO A 577 -39.59 13.15 19.61
N ALA A 578 -39.31 11.90 19.99
CA ALA A 578 -38.87 11.53 21.35
C ALA A 578 -37.38 11.80 21.61
N ILE A 579 -36.54 11.75 20.56
CA ILE A 579 -35.08 11.94 20.65
C ILE A 579 -34.70 13.42 20.74
N ARG A 580 -35.50 14.33 20.17
CA ARG A 580 -35.22 15.78 20.17
C ARG A 580 -35.23 16.44 21.56
N LYS A 581 -35.86 15.82 22.58
CA LYS A 581 -35.99 16.39 23.93
C LYS A 581 -35.05 15.79 24.98
N ALA A 582 -34.26 14.78 24.63
CA ALA A 582 -33.34 14.15 25.57
C ALA A 582 -32.05 14.98 25.68
N SER A 583 -31.80 15.56 26.85
CA SER A 583 -30.51 16.19 27.19
C SER A 583 -29.39 15.15 27.02
N LYS A 584 -28.40 15.44 26.17
CA LYS A 584 -27.25 14.54 25.98
C LYS A 584 -26.20 14.82 27.04
N THR A 585 -25.74 13.78 27.73
CA THR A 585 -24.60 13.90 28.66
C THR A 585 -23.29 14.00 27.88
N LEU A 586 -22.29 14.66 28.47
CA LEU A 586 -20.95 14.79 27.86
C LEU A 586 -20.37 13.43 27.47
N ASN A 587 -20.54 12.42 28.33
CA ASN A 587 -20.04 11.07 28.08
C ASN A 587 -20.72 10.40 26.86
N THR A 588 -22.02 10.64 26.63
CA THR A 588 -22.71 10.12 25.44
C THR A 588 -22.21 10.79 24.17
N ILE A 589 -21.93 12.10 24.20
CA ILE A 589 -21.36 12.83 23.06
C ILE A 589 -19.98 12.25 22.72
N ILE A 590 -19.08 12.17 23.70
CA ILE A 590 -17.73 11.62 23.52
C ILE A 590 -17.79 10.18 22.99
N HIS A 591 -18.68 9.35 23.55
CA HIS A 591 -18.82 7.96 23.13
C HIS A 591 -19.25 7.85 21.66
N VAL A 592 -20.31 8.54 21.24
CA VAL A 592 -20.79 8.48 19.85
C VAL A 592 -19.75 9.02 18.89
N ASP A 593 -19.10 10.12 19.26
CA ASP A 593 -18.12 10.79 18.42
C ASP A 593 -16.88 9.92 18.19
N PHE A 594 -16.36 9.32 19.26
CA PHE A 594 -15.26 8.35 19.19
C PHE A 594 -15.67 7.05 18.49
N ALA A 595 -16.90 6.58 18.68
CA ALA A 595 -17.41 5.38 18.02
C ALA A 595 -17.43 5.52 16.49
N VAL A 596 -17.84 6.67 15.97
CA VAL A 596 -17.78 6.95 14.53
C VAL A 596 -16.33 6.95 14.04
N GLU A 597 -15.40 7.54 14.78
CA GLU A 597 -13.98 7.57 14.42
C GLU A 597 -13.37 6.16 14.39
N CYS A 598 -13.64 5.33 15.41
CA CYS A 598 -13.19 3.94 15.45
C CYS A 598 -13.85 3.07 14.38
N LEU A 599 -15.14 3.26 14.09
CA LEU A 599 -15.84 2.53 13.03
C LEU A 599 -15.21 2.81 11.65
N LEU A 600 -14.92 4.08 11.35
CA LEU A 600 -14.22 4.48 10.13
C LEU A 600 -12.82 3.88 10.09
N GLY A 601 -12.10 3.89 11.21
CA GLY A 601 -10.78 3.28 11.34
C GLY A 601 -10.81 1.78 11.04
N TRP A 602 -11.74 1.05 11.68
CA TRP A 602 -11.95 -0.39 11.46
C TRP A 602 -12.25 -0.69 9.99
N PHE A 603 -13.19 0.05 9.38
CA PHE A 603 -13.58 -0.18 7.99
C PHE A 603 -12.43 0.09 7.00
N LEU A 604 -11.73 1.21 7.15
CA LEU A 604 -10.64 1.60 6.25
C LEU A 604 -9.45 0.64 6.30
N HIS A 605 -9.18 0.04 7.47
CA HIS A 605 -8.07 -0.90 7.64
C HIS A 605 -8.45 -2.35 7.30
N TYR A 606 -9.74 -2.66 7.09
CA TYR A 606 -10.19 -4.01 6.72
C TYR A 606 -10.58 -4.11 5.24
N ARG A 607 -11.35 -3.13 4.73
CA ARG A 607 -11.93 -3.15 3.38
C ARG A 607 -10.92 -3.36 2.24
N PRO A 608 -9.71 -2.78 2.26
CA PRO A 608 -8.74 -2.95 1.19
C PRO A 608 -8.28 -4.40 1.01
N PHE A 609 -8.16 -5.16 2.11
CA PHE A 609 -7.77 -6.57 2.04
C PHE A 609 -8.82 -7.43 1.34
N VAL A 610 -10.11 -7.12 1.54
CA VAL A 610 -11.22 -7.77 0.82
C VAL A 610 -11.31 -7.28 -0.63
N ALA A 611 -10.96 -6.01 -0.89
CA ALA A 611 -11.04 -5.42 -2.23
C ALA A 611 -10.00 -5.97 -3.20
N SER A 612 -8.78 -6.15 -2.69
CA SER A 612 -7.59 -6.39 -3.49
C SER A 612 -6.72 -7.41 -2.76
N PRO A 613 -6.83 -8.70 -3.09
CA PRO A 613 -5.93 -9.73 -2.57
C PRO A 613 -4.46 -9.39 -2.91
N HIS A 614 -3.54 -9.56 -1.96
CA HIS A 614 -2.10 -9.31 -2.13
C HIS A 614 -1.27 -10.42 -1.45
N ALA A 615 -0.03 -10.62 -1.89
CA ALA A 615 0.80 -11.77 -1.50
C ALA A 615 1.13 -11.77 0.01
N ASP A 616 1.29 -10.59 0.58
CA ASP A 616 1.61 -10.39 2.00
C ASP A 616 0.35 -10.24 2.89
N GLN A 617 -0.79 -10.76 2.44
CA GLN A 617 -2.02 -10.78 3.23
C GLN A 617 -2.01 -11.88 4.26
N LYS A 618 -1.57 -11.51 5.47
CA LYS A 618 -1.63 -12.37 6.65
C LYS A 618 -2.70 -11.90 7.62
N MET A 619 -3.18 -12.81 8.46
CA MET A 619 -4.07 -12.50 9.59
C MET A 619 -3.51 -11.38 10.50
N SER A 620 -2.18 -11.24 10.63
CA SER A 620 -1.52 -10.14 11.36
C SER A 620 -1.90 -8.75 10.82
N SER A 621 -2.29 -8.64 9.54
CA SER A 621 -2.78 -7.38 8.95
C SER A 621 -4.13 -6.94 9.50
N TYR A 622 -4.97 -7.87 9.98
CA TYR A 622 -6.26 -7.55 10.60
C TYR A 622 -6.13 -6.87 11.97
N VAL A 623 -4.99 -7.03 12.65
CA VAL A 623 -4.75 -6.46 14.00
C VAL A 623 -4.95 -4.94 14.02
N SER A 624 -4.62 -4.23 12.94
CA SER A 624 -4.88 -2.78 12.81
C SER A 624 -6.38 -2.44 12.85
N SER A 625 -7.23 -3.28 12.25
CA SER A 625 -8.68 -3.11 12.32
C SER A 625 -9.21 -3.50 13.70
N LEU A 626 -8.73 -4.64 14.22
CA LEU A 626 -9.06 -5.12 15.56
C LEU A 626 -8.72 -4.06 16.63
N PHE A 627 -7.61 -3.33 16.48
CA PHE A 627 -7.21 -2.24 17.37
C PHE A 627 -8.33 -1.19 17.53
N PHE A 628 -8.91 -0.71 16.42
CA PHE A 628 -10.03 0.24 16.47
C PHE A 628 -11.30 -0.38 17.07
N GLY A 629 -11.58 -1.65 16.74
CA GLY A 629 -12.70 -2.38 17.32
C GLY A 629 -12.57 -2.49 18.85
N GLN A 630 -11.37 -2.81 19.35
CA GLN A 630 -11.10 -2.93 20.78
C GLN A 630 -11.14 -1.59 21.50
N LEU A 631 -10.58 -0.52 20.93
CA LEU A 631 -10.73 0.82 21.49
C LEU A 631 -12.20 1.18 21.73
N LEU A 632 -13.05 0.85 20.76
CA LEU A 632 -14.47 1.11 20.83
C LEU A 632 -15.18 0.24 21.88
N VAL A 633 -14.89 -1.06 21.94
CA VAL A 633 -15.45 -1.98 22.95
C VAL A 633 -15.19 -1.46 24.36
N TRP A 634 -13.94 -1.11 24.68
CA TRP A 634 -13.59 -0.67 26.04
C TRP A 634 -14.17 0.71 26.39
N LYS A 635 -14.26 1.63 25.41
CA LYS A 635 -14.97 2.90 25.63
C LYS A 635 -16.47 2.68 25.84
N ALA A 636 -17.08 1.72 25.14
CA ALA A 636 -18.49 1.39 25.31
C ALA A 636 -18.79 0.82 26.68
N VAL A 637 -17.98 -0.15 27.12
CA VAL A 637 -18.06 -0.77 28.44
C VAL A 637 -17.97 0.27 29.56
N ASP A 638 -17.00 1.19 29.49
CA ASP A 638 -16.88 2.30 30.44
C ASP A 638 -18.12 3.21 30.43
N SER A 639 -18.62 3.54 29.25
CA SER A 639 -19.79 4.40 29.09
C SER A 639 -21.06 3.77 29.68
N TRP A 640 -21.24 2.45 29.51
CA TRP A 640 -22.35 1.71 30.11
C TRP A 640 -22.26 1.66 31.63
N CYS A 641 -21.06 1.38 32.17
CA CYS A 641 -20.83 1.34 33.61
C CYS A 641 -21.09 2.70 34.27
N LYS A 642 -20.71 3.80 33.62
CA LYS A 642 -21.01 5.17 34.08
C LYS A 642 -22.50 5.49 34.06
N THR A 643 -23.25 4.88 33.14
CA THR A 643 -24.69 5.13 33.01
C THR A 643 -25.52 4.31 33.99
N ARG A 644 -25.17 3.03 34.21
CA ARG A 644 -25.81 2.17 35.22
C ARG A 644 -24.79 1.20 35.83
N LEU A 645 -24.70 1.21 37.18
CA LEU A 645 -23.82 0.28 37.92
C LEU A 645 -24.10 -1.20 37.64
N LEU A 646 -25.35 -1.57 37.37
CA LEU A 646 -25.75 -2.97 37.09
C LEU A 646 -24.97 -3.57 35.91
N TYR A 647 -24.65 -2.77 34.88
CA TYR A 647 -23.87 -3.24 33.74
C TYR A 647 -22.44 -3.59 34.14
N GLY A 648 -21.85 -2.88 35.10
CA GLY A 648 -20.53 -3.21 35.63
C GLY A 648 -20.50 -4.61 36.28
N ALA A 649 -21.51 -4.93 37.11
CA ALA A 649 -21.61 -6.24 37.73
C ALA A 649 -21.77 -7.38 36.71
N LEU A 650 -22.61 -7.19 35.69
CA LEU A 650 -22.80 -8.17 34.61
C LEU A 650 -21.53 -8.39 33.79
N ILE A 651 -20.76 -7.32 33.54
CA ILE A 651 -19.50 -7.39 32.81
C ILE A 651 -18.44 -8.13 33.63
N CYS A 652 -18.37 -7.92 34.94
CA CYS A 652 -17.47 -8.68 35.82
C CYS A 652 -17.80 -10.18 35.82
N ILE A 653 -19.09 -10.54 35.87
CA ILE A 653 -19.54 -11.95 35.79
C ILE A 653 -19.16 -12.55 34.43
N TYR A 654 -19.38 -11.81 33.35
CA TYR A 654 -19.04 -12.25 32.00
C TYR A 654 -17.53 -12.45 31.80
N ILE A 655 -16.69 -11.53 32.30
CA ILE A 655 -15.24 -11.68 32.24
C ILE A 655 -14.78 -12.90 33.05
N ALA A 656 -15.35 -13.13 34.24
CA ALA A 656 -15.03 -14.31 35.04
C ALA A 656 -15.41 -15.61 34.31
N TYR A 657 -16.56 -15.66 33.64
CA TYR A 657 -16.97 -16.79 32.81
C TYR A 657 -15.99 -17.07 31.66
N ILE A 658 -15.54 -16.03 30.98
CA ILE A 658 -14.60 -16.15 29.85
C ILE A 658 -13.22 -16.65 30.29
N LEU A 659 -12.76 -16.23 31.47
CA LEU A 659 -11.44 -16.62 31.98
C LEU A 659 -11.40 -18.02 32.57
N HIS A 660 -12.54 -18.53 33.07
CA HIS A 660 -12.65 -19.87 33.68
C HIS A 660 -13.02 -20.99 32.70
N GLY A 661 -13.47 -20.64 31.49
CA GLY A 661 -13.93 -21.60 30.48
C GLY A 661 -12.95 -21.76 29.33
#